data_AF-A0A7Y8LEB1-F1
#
_entry.id   AF-A0A7Y8LEB1-F1
#
_cell.length_a   1.000
_cell.length_b   1.000
_cell.length_c   1.000
_cell.angle_alpha   90.00
_cell.angle_beta   90.00
_cell.angle_gamma   90.00
#
_symmetry.space_group_name_H-M   'P 1'
#
loop_
_entity.id
_entity.type
_entity.pdbx_description
1 polymer ?
#
loop_
_entity_poly.entity_id
_entity_poly.type
_entity_poly.pdbx_seq_one_letter_code
_entity_poly.pdbx_strand_id
1 'polypeptide(L)'
;MKTAHICFLWHMHQPYYTDPVAGSASMPWVRLHATKAYYDMAYGLEKAPSVKATFNFTPSLLRQLQEVGSGTVRDLFLEHAQRPAADLRPEEKAFLVRHFFSANWATMVRPYPRYHELLVKRGADVVGHDLERIARQFSKQDLLDLQTWHNLAWFGYGTVSRYPRLAALRAKNRGFTEEDKQEVLSLQLAAVKDIVPLYRRLMEREQIELTTTPFFHPILPLLIDTDFTRRARPDLPLPSRFHAPEDAEAQLQRAVEFHTTTFGRAPAGLWPSEGSVCPELISMLPKVGLRWLATDEGILARSLDAAQQPWQRHRDLYQPYRIGPEGQDVTVLFRDREISDAFGFVYHKTTPDIAAEDVLRRLRQIIYDAPREQITIAIVLDGENPWEHYHEGGEQFLSFLYKACSTGALDGNGIRATTATISEALEAAPATQRLSHLHSGSWINQDYKIWIGHQEDNQGWDLVSHTRSRLAEIAATLPSDRAQAAWDELYAAEGSDWFWWYGDDFDTDYKEEFDRLFRTHLRNVWTIAGLPPPNLLNQPICRPRTIPDTDLITAPLALLNPSIDGLVTDFFEWRGAGRITTRPPLGAMWKAEGVLTDIRFGWSLDQLYLRLDPDEQSQAQEAGPTIELQLQTPERLYHLSFSLMATGQGQFLLSQKSANGSREKIGPYHSIGHGKIVELAVPFKDLQLSPGQEVHMTILVMEHGLEVTRYPHHKAATFLVPGPEFEANLWRV
;
A
#
# COMPACT_ATOMS: atom_id res chain seq x y z
N MET A 1 -30.28 -6.39 -38.98
CA MET A 1 -29.49 -5.18 -38.63
C MET A 1 -28.75 -5.56 -37.39
N LYS A 2 -27.43 -5.66 -37.50
CA LYS A 2 -26.54 -6.16 -36.47
C LYS A 2 -26.30 -5.05 -35.45
N THR A 3 -26.45 -5.35 -34.17
CA THR A 3 -26.32 -4.38 -33.08
C THR A 3 -25.15 -4.75 -32.18
N ALA A 4 -24.29 -3.78 -31.88
CA ALA A 4 -23.15 -3.96 -30.99
C ALA A 4 -23.20 -2.98 -29.82
N HIS A 5 -23.08 -3.52 -28.61
CA HIS A 5 -22.96 -2.75 -27.36
C HIS A 5 -21.50 -2.77 -26.90
N ILE A 6 -20.89 -1.60 -26.86
CA ILE A 6 -19.51 -1.41 -26.38
C ILE A 6 -19.59 -0.99 -24.92
N CYS A 7 -19.11 -1.85 -24.04
CA CYS A 7 -19.19 -1.69 -22.59
C CYS A 7 -17.81 -1.40 -22.03
N PHE A 8 -17.51 -0.13 -21.75
CA PHE A 8 -16.32 0.23 -20.99
C PHE A 8 -16.58 0.01 -19.50
N LEU A 9 -15.69 -0.70 -18.81
CA LEU A 9 -15.65 -0.79 -17.35
C LEU A 9 -14.29 -0.28 -16.87
N TRP A 10 -14.31 0.84 -16.16
CA TRP A 10 -13.13 1.45 -15.54
C TRP A 10 -13.07 1.10 -14.06
N HIS A 11 -12.08 0.31 -13.66
CA HIS A 11 -11.89 -0.13 -12.28
C HIS A 11 -11.02 0.86 -11.50
N MET A 12 -11.62 1.51 -10.50
CA MET A 12 -10.96 2.51 -9.66
C MET A 12 -10.60 1.92 -8.31
N HIS A 13 -9.31 1.78 -8.04
CA HIS A 13 -8.84 1.15 -6.82
C HIS A 13 -7.62 1.85 -6.21
N GLN A 14 -7.52 1.74 -4.88
CA GLN A 14 -6.30 1.96 -4.13
C GLN A 14 -6.30 1.00 -2.92
N PRO A 15 -5.14 0.45 -2.54
CA PRO A 15 -4.95 -0.22 -1.25
C PRO A 15 -5.41 0.68 -0.09
N TYR A 16 -5.77 0.08 1.04
CA TYR A 16 -6.12 0.84 2.24
C TYR A 16 -4.84 1.32 2.94
N TYR A 17 -4.39 2.54 2.63
CA TYR A 17 -3.13 3.10 3.14
C TYR A 17 -3.21 3.67 4.55
N THR A 18 -4.43 3.83 5.07
CA THR A 18 -4.69 4.39 6.39
C THR A 18 -4.36 3.36 7.47
N ASP A 19 -3.54 3.73 8.45
CA ASP A 19 -3.50 3.08 9.76
C ASP A 19 -4.54 3.75 10.67
N PRO A 20 -5.67 3.10 10.96
CA PRO A 20 -6.76 3.69 11.75
C PRO A 20 -6.36 3.95 13.21
N VAL A 21 -5.39 3.21 13.74
CA VAL A 21 -4.91 3.40 15.12
C VAL A 21 -4.03 4.64 15.22
N ALA A 22 -3.13 4.85 14.24
CA ALA A 22 -2.29 6.05 14.17
C ALA A 22 -3.03 7.29 13.62
N GLY A 23 -4.18 7.08 12.96
CA GLY A 23 -4.96 8.14 12.31
C GLY A 23 -4.21 8.80 11.16
N SER A 24 -3.40 8.02 10.42
CA SER A 24 -2.55 8.54 9.34
C SER A 24 -2.45 7.59 8.15
N ALA A 25 -2.50 8.16 6.95
CA ALA A 25 -2.17 7.49 5.70
C ALA A 25 -0.72 7.81 5.34
N SER A 26 0.08 6.77 5.10
CA SER A 26 1.49 6.96 4.79
C SER A 26 1.67 7.41 3.34
N MET A 27 0.87 6.89 2.40
CA MET A 27 0.98 7.17 0.96
C MET A 27 -0.08 8.16 0.43
N PRO A 28 0.26 8.96 -0.60
CA PRO A 28 -0.60 10.06 -1.05
C PRO A 28 -1.56 9.70 -2.19
N TRP A 29 -1.53 8.46 -2.67
CA TRP A 29 -2.08 8.06 -3.97
C TRP A 29 -3.59 8.31 -4.09
N VAL A 30 -4.36 8.08 -3.01
CA VAL A 30 -5.79 8.39 -2.96
C VAL A 30 -6.06 9.87 -3.29
N ARG A 31 -5.34 10.79 -2.64
CA ARG A 31 -5.49 12.24 -2.86
C ARG A 31 -5.01 12.63 -4.26
N LEU A 32 -3.87 12.10 -4.69
CA LEU A 32 -3.25 12.52 -5.95
C LEU A 32 -4.03 12.03 -7.17
N HIS A 33 -4.41 10.74 -7.22
CA HIS A 33 -5.25 10.20 -8.30
C HIS A 33 -6.64 10.83 -8.35
N ALA A 34 -7.21 11.23 -7.20
CA ALA A 34 -8.46 11.98 -7.16
C ALA A 34 -8.39 13.32 -7.90
N THR A 35 -7.23 13.95 -8.03
CA THR A 35 -7.11 15.23 -8.77
C THR A 35 -6.88 15.08 -10.27
N LYS A 36 -6.65 13.85 -10.74
CA LYS A 36 -6.42 13.48 -12.13
C LYS A 36 -7.36 12.36 -12.52
N ALA A 37 -6.91 11.11 -12.49
CA ALA A 37 -7.61 9.93 -13.00
C ALA A 37 -9.12 9.94 -12.71
N TYR A 38 -9.51 9.95 -11.44
CA TYR A 38 -10.93 9.83 -11.07
C TYR A 38 -11.74 11.04 -11.54
N TYR A 39 -11.20 12.25 -11.43
CA TYR A 39 -11.88 13.48 -11.83
C TYR A 39 -11.97 13.63 -13.35
N ASP A 40 -10.86 13.36 -14.04
CA ASP A 40 -10.67 13.48 -15.48
C ASP A 40 -11.60 12.55 -16.25
N MET A 41 -11.78 11.32 -15.77
CA MET A 41 -12.67 10.34 -16.37
C MET A 41 -14.14 10.77 -16.28
N ALA A 42 -14.58 11.27 -15.12
CA ALA A 42 -15.92 11.84 -14.96
C ALA A 42 -16.12 13.07 -15.86
N TYR A 43 -15.14 13.98 -15.87
CA TYR A 43 -15.18 15.20 -16.67
C TYR A 43 -15.20 14.91 -18.18
N GLY A 44 -14.44 13.92 -18.65
CA GLY A 44 -14.43 13.48 -20.04
C GLY A 44 -15.81 13.01 -20.50
N LEU A 45 -16.52 12.25 -19.67
CA LEU A 45 -17.90 11.85 -19.96
C LEU A 45 -18.91 12.98 -19.85
N GLU A 46 -18.69 13.98 -18.98
CA GLU A 46 -19.53 15.19 -18.97
C GLU A 46 -19.52 15.93 -20.31
N LYS A 47 -18.38 15.91 -21.03
CA LYS A 47 -18.26 16.49 -22.37
C LYS A 47 -18.91 15.64 -23.48
N ALA A 48 -19.21 14.37 -23.22
CA ALA A 48 -19.75 13.43 -24.20
C ALA A 48 -21.04 12.76 -23.70
N PRO A 49 -22.16 13.49 -23.57
CA PRO A 49 -23.37 13.03 -22.86
C PRO A 49 -24.08 11.81 -23.47
N SER A 50 -23.83 11.49 -24.75
CA SER A 50 -24.37 10.28 -25.39
C SER A 50 -23.51 9.03 -25.18
N VAL A 51 -22.27 9.20 -24.71
CA VAL A 51 -21.38 8.08 -24.39
C VAL A 51 -21.72 7.55 -23.00
N LYS A 52 -21.88 6.24 -22.91
CA LYS A 52 -22.17 5.53 -21.67
C LYS A 52 -21.01 4.62 -21.26
N ALA A 53 -20.83 4.44 -19.96
CA ALA A 53 -19.79 3.59 -19.40
C ALA A 53 -20.16 3.08 -18.01
N THR A 54 -19.52 1.99 -17.59
CA THR A 54 -19.60 1.49 -16.22
C THR A 54 -18.32 1.90 -15.49
N PHE A 55 -18.46 2.37 -14.25
CA PHE A 55 -17.34 2.60 -13.35
C PHE A 55 -17.47 1.68 -12.15
N ASN A 56 -16.34 1.14 -11.74
CA ASN A 56 -16.24 0.36 -10.52
C ASN A 56 -15.40 1.16 -9.52
N PHE A 57 -15.93 1.33 -8.31
CA PHE A 57 -15.17 1.91 -7.21
C PHE A 57 -15.06 0.89 -6.09
N THR A 58 -13.82 0.62 -5.67
CA THR A 58 -13.61 -0.20 -4.48
C THR A 58 -14.08 0.54 -3.22
N PRO A 59 -14.76 -0.15 -2.28
CA PRO A 59 -15.21 0.48 -1.04
C PRO A 59 -14.07 1.07 -0.21
N SER A 60 -12.90 0.41 -0.16
CA SER A 60 -11.70 0.92 0.51
C SER A 60 -11.22 2.26 -0.05
N LEU A 61 -11.23 2.45 -1.38
CA LEU A 61 -10.92 3.74 -2.00
C LEU A 61 -11.93 4.81 -1.60
N LEU A 62 -13.23 4.51 -1.69
CA LEU A 62 -14.30 5.45 -1.34
C LEU A 62 -14.23 5.86 0.14
N ARG A 63 -13.93 4.92 1.04
CA ARG A 63 -13.68 5.20 2.46
C ARG A 63 -12.52 6.17 2.62
N GLN A 64 -11.38 5.92 1.97
CA GLN A 64 -10.21 6.82 2.06
C GLN A 64 -10.48 8.21 1.47
N LEU A 65 -11.26 8.31 0.38
CA LEU A 65 -11.68 9.62 -0.17
C LEU A 65 -12.52 10.41 0.84
N GLN A 66 -13.40 9.75 1.60
CA GLN A 66 -14.17 10.36 2.67
C GLN A 66 -13.28 10.77 3.86
N GLU A 67 -12.33 9.92 4.25
CA GLU A 67 -11.36 10.19 5.32
C GLU A 67 -10.47 11.41 4.99
N VAL A 68 -9.87 11.43 3.80
CA VAL A 68 -9.05 12.56 3.32
C VAL A 68 -9.90 13.81 3.14
N GLY A 69 -11.10 13.67 2.54
CA GLY A 69 -12.00 14.80 2.30
C GLY A 69 -12.49 15.45 3.59
N SER A 70 -12.80 14.67 4.63
CA SER A 70 -13.23 15.20 5.93
C SER A 70 -12.06 15.70 6.80
N GLY A 71 -10.84 15.25 6.51
CA GLY A 71 -9.65 15.55 7.30
C GLY A 71 -9.55 14.71 8.59
N THR A 72 -10.26 13.59 8.67
CA THR A 72 -10.18 12.66 9.82
C THR A 72 -8.88 11.87 9.85
N VAL A 73 -8.21 11.73 8.70
CA VAL A 73 -6.92 11.05 8.55
C VAL A 73 -5.86 12.03 8.10
N ARG A 74 -4.68 11.94 8.70
CA ARG A 74 -3.50 12.72 8.32
C ARG A 74 -2.77 12.06 7.15
N ASP A 75 -2.69 12.75 6.01
CA ASP A 75 -1.86 12.32 4.87
C ASP A 75 -0.42 12.83 5.08
N LEU A 76 0.54 11.92 5.20
CA LEU A 76 1.94 12.25 5.50
C LEU A 76 2.58 13.20 4.46
N PHE A 77 2.30 12.98 3.18
CA PHE A 77 2.81 13.85 2.11
C PHE A 77 2.15 15.23 2.18
N LEU A 78 0.85 15.29 2.49
CA LEU A 78 0.14 16.54 2.67
C LEU A 78 0.69 17.32 3.86
N GLU A 79 0.98 16.68 5.00
CA GLU A 79 1.64 17.32 6.14
C GLU A 79 2.97 17.97 5.73
N HIS A 80 3.82 17.21 5.03
CA HIS A 80 5.11 17.72 4.54
C HIS A 80 4.95 18.80 3.48
N ALA A 81 3.91 18.76 2.66
CA ALA A 81 3.60 19.82 1.70
C ALA A 81 3.09 21.10 2.39
N GLN A 82 2.31 20.98 3.46
CA GLN A 82 1.73 22.11 4.17
C GLN A 82 2.77 22.91 4.97
N ARG A 83 3.76 22.23 5.57
CA ARG A 83 4.84 22.84 6.36
C ARG A 83 5.50 24.00 5.59
N PRO A 84 5.61 25.22 6.15
CA PRO A 84 6.32 26.31 5.49
C PRO A 84 7.75 25.91 5.15
N ALA A 85 8.24 26.28 3.96
CA ALA A 85 9.55 25.83 3.50
C ALA A 85 10.70 26.33 4.40
N ALA A 86 10.49 27.44 5.11
CA ALA A 86 11.42 27.99 6.09
C ALA A 86 11.57 27.12 7.35
N ASP A 87 10.53 26.35 7.70
CA ASP A 87 10.39 25.64 8.97
C ASP A 87 10.59 24.12 8.84
N LEU A 88 11.02 23.67 7.66
CA LEU A 88 11.33 22.27 7.38
C LEU A 88 12.59 21.84 8.14
N ARG A 89 12.46 20.76 8.91
CA ARG A 89 13.60 20.08 9.57
C ARG A 89 14.44 19.31 8.55
N PRO A 90 15.72 18.99 8.84
CA PRO A 90 16.60 18.28 7.90
C PRO A 90 15.98 17.00 7.32
N GLU A 91 15.34 16.18 8.14
CA GLU A 91 14.67 14.95 7.72
C GLU A 91 13.43 15.21 6.84
N GLU A 92 12.70 16.30 7.07
CA GLU A 92 11.57 16.69 6.23
C GLU A 92 12.05 17.17 4.85
N LYS A 93 13.17 17.89 4.80
CA LYS A 93 13.79 18.26 3.52
C LYS A 93 14.26 17.02 2.76
N ALA A 94 14.87 16.05 3.44
CA ALA A 94 15.25 14.78 2.85
C ALA A 94 14.03 14.00 2.31
N PHE A 95 12.92 13.99 3.06
CA PHE A 95 11.65 13.41 2.63
C PHE A 95 11.14 14.05 1.33
N LEU A 96 11.08 15.38 1.26
CA LEU A 96 10.67 16.09 0.04
C LEU A 96 11.57 15.70 -1.14
N VAL A 97 12.88 15.79 -0.95
CA VAL A 97 13.85 15.49 -2.01
C VAL A 97 13.74 14.03 -2.48
N ARG A 98 13.40 13.08 -1.60
CA ARG A 98 13.16 11.68 -1.95
C ARG A 98 11.86 11.49 -2.72
N HIS A 99 10.74 11.98 -2.19
CA HIS A 99 9.40 11.55 -2.60
C HIS A 99 8.61 12.57 -3.42
N PHE A 100 9.00 13.86 -3.43
CA PHE A 100 8.23 14.88 -4.16
C PHE A 100 8.51 14.88 -5.66
N PHE A 101 9.18 13.84 -6.16
CA PHE A 101 9.29 13.49 -7.58
C PHE A 101 8.58 12.17 -7.94
N SER A 102 7.80 11.60 -7.02
CA SER A 102 6.98 10.41 -7.28
C SER A 102 5.80 10.78 -8.17
N ALA A 103 6.06 10.79 -9.47
CA ALA A 103 5.15 11.02 -10.58
C ALA A 103 5.87 10.55 -11.86
N ASN A 104 5.16 10.28 -12.95
CA ASN A 104 5.83 9.95 -14.21
C ASN A 104 6.72 11.11 -14.70
N TRP A 105 8.04 10.91 -14.73
CA TRP A 105 8.97 11.99 -15.07
C TRP A 105 8.84 12.48 -16.51
N ALA A 106 8.49 11.61 -17.46
CA ALA A 106 8.42 11.97 -18.87
C ALA A 106 7.26 12.91 -19.17
N THR A 107 6.11 12.68 -18.54
CA THR A 107 4.84 13.35 -18.84
C THR A 107 4.40 14.35 -17.77
N MET A 108 4.92 14.26 -16.55
CA MET A 108 4.46 15.09 -15.42
C MET A 108 5.56 15.93 -14.77
N VAL A 109 6.85 15.61 -14.99
CA VAL A 109 7.97 16.40 -14.43
C VAL A 109 8.69 17.19 -15.51
N ARG A 110 9.25 16.50 -16.52
CA ARG A 110 10.03 17.10 -17.61
C ARG A 110 9.30 18.20 -18.39
N PRO A 111 7.98 18.14 -18.61
CA PRO A 111 7.27 19.22 -19.30
C PRO A 111 7.26 20.57 -18.56
N TYR A 112 7.56 20.59 -17.27
CA TYR A 112 7.58 21.81 -16.46
C TYR A 112 9.03 22.21 -16.13
N PRO A 113 9.56 23.30 -16.75
CA PRO A 113 10.99 23.61 -16.70
C PRO A 113 11.57 23.69 -15.30
N ARG A 114 10.87 24.32 -14.35
CA ARG A 114 11.38 24.45 -12.98
C ARG A 114 11.32 23.13 -12.21
N TYR A 115 10.27 22.33 -12.40
CA TYR A 115 10.17 21.04 -11.73
C TYR A 115 11.26 20.08 -12.21
N HIS A 116 11.52 20.07 -13.52
CA HIS A 116 12.62 19.34 -14.12
C HIS A 116 14.00 19.81 -13.62
N GLU A 117 14.22 21.13 -13.50
CA GLU A 117 15.45 21.69 -12.93
C GLU A 117 15.71 21.17 -11.50
N LEU A 118 14.66 21.09 -10.67
CA LEU A 118 14.74 20.55 -9.31
C LEU A 118 15.05 19.05 -9.30
N LEU A 119 14.50 18.28 -10.24
CA LEU A 119 14.83 16.86 -10.41
C LEU A 119 16.30 16.68 -10.83
N VAL A 120 16.79 17.48 -11.78
CA VAL A 120 18.20 17.47 -12.21
C VAL A 120 19.11 17.82 -11.03
N LYS A 121 18.72 18.81 -10.21
CA LYS A 121 19.44 19.20 -9.00
C LYS A 121 19.49 18.09 -7.95
N ARG A 122 18.40 17.33 -7.76
CA ARG A 122 18.39 16.15 -6.89
C ARG A 122 19.34 15.06 -7.42
N GLY A 123 19.36 14.87 -8.74
CA GLY A 123 19.96 13.70 -9.40
C GLY A 123 18.92 12.62 -9.72
N ALA A 124 19.27 11.66 -10.57
CA ALA A 124 18.35 10.59 -11.00
C ALA A 124 18.33 9.39 -10.05
N ASP A 125 19.45 9.11 -9.38
CA ASP A 125 19.57 8.02 -8.42
C ASP A 125 19.68 8.59 -6.99
N VAL A 126 18.89 8.04 -6.08
CA VAL A 126 18.87 8.38 -4.66
C VAL A 126 19.09 7.16 -3.77
N VAL A 127 19.32 5.99 -4.35
CA VAL A 127 19.58 4.75 -3.62
C VAL A 127 20.98 4.81 -3.01
N GLY A 128 21.09 4.48 -1.72
CA GLY A 128 22.38 4.49 -1.01
C GLY A 128 23.02 5.86 -0.78
N HIS A 129 22.34 6.96 -1.15
CA HIS A 129 22.82 8.30 -0.93
C HIS A 129 22.32 8.91 0.39
N ASP A 130 23.18 9.70 1.05
CA ASP A 130 22.76 10.59 2.13
C ASP A 130 21.86 11.71 1.57
N LEU A 131 20.55 11.50 1.71
CA LEU A 131 19.50 12.42 1.28
C LEU A 131 19.52 13.74 2.06
N GLU A 132 19.94 13.76 3.32
CA GLU A 132 20.08 15.01 4.07
C GLU A 132 21.17 15.87 3.46
N ARG A 133 22.29 15.26 3.04
CA ARG A 133 23.36 15.96 2.32
C ARG A 133 22.89 16.52 0.98
N ILE A 134 22.09 15.77 0.22
CA ILE A 134 21.50 16.27 -1.04
C ILE A 134 20.54 17.43 -0.73
N ALA A 135 19.69 17.28 0.28
CA ALA A 135 18.72 18.28 0.68
C ALA A 135 19.34 19.60 1.15
N ARG A 136 20.56 19.59 1.71
CA ARG A 136 21.32 20.82 2.05
C ARG A 136 21.67 21.68 0.83
N GLN A 137 21.67 21.11 -0.37
CA GLN A 137 21.91 21.85 -1.61
C GLN A 137 20.67 22.64 -2.06
N PHE A 138 19.49 22.29 -1.56
CA PHE A 138 18.23 22.96 -1.90
C PHE A 138 18.07 24.22 -1.04
N SER A 139 17.86 25.36 -1.71
CA SER A 139 17.51 26.61 -1.02
C SER A 139 16.07 26.55 -0.51
N LYS A 140 15.70 27.50 0.37
CA LYS A 140 14.31 27.67 0.81
C LYS A 140 13.33 27.77 -0.37
N GLN A 141 13.68 28.55 -1.40
CA GLN A 141 12.83 28.72 -2.57
C GLN A 141 12.77 27.44 -3.43
N ASP A 142 13.86 26.66 -3.51
CA ASP A 142 13.84 25.37 -4.21
C ASP A 142 12.87 24.38 -3.54
N LEU A 143 12.87 24.34 -2.20
CA LEU A 143 11.96 23.49 -1.43
C LEU A 143 10.50 23.95 -1.56
N LEU A 144 10.24 25.25 -1.51
CA LEU A 144 8.89 25.80 -1.71
C LEU A 144 8.37 25.52 -3.13
N ASP A 145 9.23 25.71 -4.14
CA ASP A 145 8.89 25.38 -5.52
C ASP A 145 8.65 23.87 -5.69
N LEU A 146 9.44 23.01 -5.02
CA LEU A 146 9.27 21.56 -5.04
C LEU A 146 7.95 21.13 -4.37
N GLN A 147 7.63 21.67 -3.19
CA GLN A 147 6.37 21.40 -2.49
C GLN A 147 5.16 21.74 -3.37
N THR A 148 5.22 22.92 -4.01
CA THR A 148 4.15 23.37 -4.90
C THR A 148 4.07 22.51 -6.15
N TRP A 149 5.19 22.25 -6.81
CA TRP A 149 5.21 21.52 -8.09
C TRP A 149 4.77 20.07 -7.97
N HIS A 150 5.20 19.37 -6.91
CA HIS A 150 4.75 18.01 -6.66
C HIS A 150 3.23 17.94 -6.73
N ASN A 151 2.54 18.77 -5.93
CA ASN A 151 1.09 18.77 -5.87
C ASN A 151 0.42 19.34 -7.14
N LEU A 152 1.02 20.36 -7.76
CA LEU A 152 0.47 20.99 -8.97
C LEU A 152 0.56 20.10 -10.22
N ALA A 153 1.60 19.29 -10.34
CA ALA A 153 1.79 18.36 -11.45
C ALA A 153 0.76 17.22 -11.47
N TRP A 154 0.20 16.88 -10.30
CA TRP A 154 -0.79 15.82 -10.16
C TRP A 154 -2.20 16.20 -10.61
N PHE A 155 -2.50 17.48 -10.84
CA PHE A 155 -3.81 17.87 -11.38
C PHE A 155 -3.99 17.42 -12.84
N GLY A 156 -5.11 16.76 -13.11
CA GLY A 156 -5.51 16.33 -14.44
C GLY A 156 -6.09 17.42 -15.34
N TYR A 157 -6.46 17.05 -16.57
CA TYR A 157 -7.02 17.98 -17.55
C TYR A 157 -8.41 18.51 -17.13
N GLY A 158 -9.21 17.68 -16.47
CA GLY A 158 -10.56 18.02 -16.02
C GLY A 158 -10.54 18.99 -14.85
N THR A 159 -9.67 18.77 -13.87
CA THR A 159 -9.51 19.70 -12.74
C THR A 159 -8.92 21.04 -13.20
N VAL A 160 -7.91 21.04 -14.07
CA VAL A 160 -7.35 22.28 -14.64
C VAL A 160 -8.39 23.07 -15.42
N SER A 161 -9.27 22.38 -16.16
CA SER A 161 -10.37 23.01 -16.87
C SER A 161 -11.42 23.59 -15.92
N ARG A 162 -11.70 22.93 -14.80
CA ARG A 162 -12.69 23.38 -13.80
C ARG A 162 -12.18 24.51 -12.92
N TYR A 163 -10.89 24.52 -12.62
CA TYR A 163 -10.23 25.52 -11.79
C TYR A 163 -9.14 26.25 -12.60
N PRO A 164 -9.49 27.30 -13.36
CA PRO A 164 -8.55 28.02 -14.24
C PRO A 164 -7.29 28.56 -13.54
N ARG A 165 -7.37 28.75 -12.22
CA ARG A 165 -6.25 29.14 -11.38
C ARG A 165 -5.08 28.16 -11.45
N LEU A 166 -5.34 26.86 -11.58
CA LEU A 166 -4.30 25.84 -11.74
C LEU A 166 -3.46 26.08 -13.00
N ALA A 167 -4.09 26.50 -14.11
CA ALA A 167 -3.37 26.85 -15.33
C ALA A 167 -2.48 28.09 -15.12
N ALA A 168 -2.98 29.12 -14.40
CA ALA A 168 -2.19 30.30 -14.07
C ALA A 168 -0.97 29.97 -13.19
N LEU A 169 -1.14 29.07 -12.22
CA LEU A 169 -0.05 28.60 -11.34
C LEU A 169 0.99 27.78 -12.13
N ARG A 170 0.54 26.93 -13.07
CA ARG A 170 1.47 26.22 -14.00
C ARG A 170 2.27 27.19 -14.86
N ALA A 171 1.62 28.24 -15.37
CA ALA A 171 2.28 29.28 -16.16
C ALA A 171 3.28 30.10 -15.34
N LYS A 172 2.99 30.36 -14.06
CA LYS A 172 3.93 31.02 -13.13
C LYS A 172 5.25 30.26 -13.04
N ASN A 173 5.19 28.93 -13.00
CA ASN A 173 6.29 27.97 -13.10
C ASN A 173 7.38 28.01 -12.01
N ARG A 174 7.72 29.15 -11.43
CA ARG A 174 8.76 29.29 -10.39
C ARG A 174 8.48 30.47 -9.47
N GLY A 175 9.19 30.53 -8.35
CA GLY A 175 9.04 31.62 -7.39
C GLY A 175 7.65 31.60 -6.75
N PHE A 176 7.15 30.39 -6.46
CA PHE A 176 5.88 30.23 -5.76
C PHE A 176 5.99 30.84 -4.37
N THR A 177 4.88 31.40 -3.90
CA THR A 177 4.76 31.87 -2.52
C THR A 177 4.09 30.80 -1.65
N GLU A 178 4.13 30.98 -0.33
CA GLU A 178 3.39 30.09 0.58
C GLU A 178 1.88 30.16 0.31
N GLU A 179 1.35 31.32 -0.10
CA GLU A 179 -0.04 31.48 -0.49
C GLU A 179 -0.40 30.68 -1.75
N ASP A 180 0.46 30.69 -2.78
CA ASP A 180 0.26 29.85 -3.96
C ASP A 180 0.22 28.36 -3.58
N LYS A 181 1.15 27.94 -2.70
CA LYS A 181 1.19 26.56 -2.20
C LYS A 181 -0.11 26.19 -1.50
N GLN A 182 -0.58 27.03 -0.57
CA GLN A 182 -1.85 26.79 0.13
C GLN A 182 -3.03 26.77 -0.83
N GLU A 183 -3.03 27.60 -1.86
CA GLU A 183 -4.06 27.60 -2.90
C GLU A 183 -4.08 26.26 -3.67
N VAL A 184 -2.92 25.75 -4.11
CA VAL A 184 -2.80 24.43 -4.75
C VAL A 184 -3.36 23.33 -3.85
N LEU A 185 -2.96 23.29 -2.57
CA LEU A 185 -3.39 22.25 -1.63
C LEU A 185 -4.90 22.35 -1.33
N SER A 186 -5.45 23.57 -1.24
CA SER A 186 -6.89 23.78 -1.04
C SER A 186 -7.72 23.28 -2.24
N LEU A 187 -7.22 23.47 -3.46
CA LEU A 187 -7.86 22.99 -4.68
C LEU A 187 -7.79 21.46 -4.79
N GLN A 188 -6.73 20.83 -4.27
CA GLN A 188 -6.67 19.36 -4.22
C GLN A 188 -7.76 18.81 -3.31
N LEU A 189 -7.92 19.39 -2.11
CA LEU A 189 -8.97 18.98 -1.18
C LEU A 189 -10.37 19.20 -1.76
N ALA A 190 -10.59 20.31 -2.48
CA ALA A 190 -11.84 20.55 -3.19
C ALA A 190 -12.12 19.47 -4.26
N ALA A 191 -11.11 19.12 -5.07
CA ALA A 191 -11.25 18.07 -6.08
C ALA A 191 -11.54 16.69 -5.48
N VAL A 192 -10.89 16.32 -4.36
CA VAL A 192 -11.19 15.07 -3.62
C VAL A 192 -12.66 15.03 -3.18
N LYS A 193 -13.16 16.12 -2.59
CA LYS A 193 -14.56 16.23 -2.12
C LYS A 193 -15.58 16.16 -3.25
N ASP A 194 -15.19 16.55 -4.46
CA ASP A 194 -16.06 16.57 -5.63
C ASP A 194 -16.23 15.20 -6.30
N ILE A 195 -15.37 14.21 -6.04
CA ILE A 195 -15.40 12.90 -6.71
C ILE A 195 -16.75 12.19 -6.56
N VAL A 196 -17.17 11.89 -5.33
CA VAL A 196 -18.44 11.17 -5.11
C VAL A 196 -19.64 11.96 -5.68
N PRO A 197 -19.79 13.27 -5.44
CA PRO A 197 -20.83 14.08 -6.08
C PRO A 197 -20.81 14.08 -7.61
N LEU A 198 -19.63 14.09 -8.25
CA LEU A 198 -19.49 14.04 -9.72
C LEU A 198 -20.09 12.75 -10.27
N TYR A 199 -19.63 11.60 -9.77
CA TYR A 199 -20.10 10.29 -10.23
C TYR A 199 -21.58 10.06 -9.90
N ARG A 200 -22.07 10.56 -8.77
CA ARG A 200 -23.51 10.48 -8.45
C ARG A 200 -24.36 11.22 -9.48
N ARG A 201 -23.96 12.42 -9.89
CA ARG A 201 -24.69 13.18 -10.94
C ARG A 201 -24.70 12.45 -12.29
N LEU A 202 -23.58 11.82 -12.66
CA LEU A 202 -23.48 11.02 -13.88
C LEU A 202 -24.41 9.79 -13.83
N MET A 203 -24.51 9.14 -12.67
CA MET A 203 -25.40 8.00 -12.44
C MET A 203 -26.87 8.42 -12.43
N GLU A 204 -27.22 9.54 -11.77
CA GLU A 204 -28.58 10.07 -11.68
C GLU A 204 -29.19 10.42 -13.05
N ARG A 205 -28.35 10.80 -14.03
CA ARG A 205 -28.77 11.05 -15.42
C ARG A 205 -28.67 9.82 -16.34
N GLU A 206 -28.44 8.63 -15.77
CA GLU A 206 -28.39 7.35 -16.49
C GLU A 206 -27.32 7.30 -17.60
N GLN A 207 -26.25 8.09 -17.45
CA GLN A 207 -25.13 8.04 -18.37
C GLN A 207 -24.13 6.95 -17.96
N ILE A 208 -23.97 6.72 -16.66
CA ILE A 208 -23.08 5.70 -16.13
C ILE A 208 -23.80 4.73 -15.21
N GLU A 209 -23.21 3.56 -15.07
CA GLU A 209 -23.50 2.62 -14.00
C GLU A 209 -22.33 2.63 -13.00
N LEU A 210 -22.64 2.62 -11.70
CA LEU A 210 -21.67 2.44 -10.63
C LEU A 210 -21.77 1.02 -10.08
N THR A 211 -20.63 0.35 -9.94
CA THR A 211 -20.49 -1.02 -9.46
C THR A 211 -19.52 -1.09 -8.31
N THR A 212 -19.47 -2.26 -7.64
CA THR A 212 -18.65 -2.48 -6.46
C THR A 212 -17.69 -3.67 -6.62
N THR A 213 -16.85 -3.84 -5.62
CA THR A 213 -15.81 -4.86 -5.47
C THR A 213 -15.79 -5.24 -3.99
N PRO A 214 -15.28 -6.41 -3.58
CA PRO A 214 -15.16 -6.76 -2.15
C PRO A 214 -14.43 -5.67 -1.37
N PHE A 215 -14.86 -5.43 -0.12
CA PHE A 215 -14.62 -4.16 0.56
C PHE A 215 -13.17 -3.67 0.56
N PHE A 216 -12.23 -4.55 0.94
CA PHE A 216 -10.79 -4.27 0.97
C PHE A 216 -10.02 -4.94 -0.17
N HIS A 217 -10.71 -5.24 -1.27
CA HIS A 217 -10.11 -5.84 -2.46
C HIS A 217 -9.38 -7.20 -2.25
N PRO A 218 -9.85 -8.15 -1.41
CA PRO A 218 -9.24 -9.48 -1.33
C PRO A 218 -9.46 -10.30 -2.61
N ILE A 219 -8.57 -11.26 -2.87
CA ILE A 219 -8.82 -12.33 -3.83
C ILE A 219 -9.84 -13.31 -3.21
N LEU A 220 -11.14 -13.08 -3.44
CA LEU A 220 -12.21 -13.87 -2.81
C LEU A 220 -12.01 -15.39 -2.89
N PRO A 221 -11.60 -15.99 -4.02
CA PRO A 221 -11.34 -17.42 -4.06
C PRO A 221 -10.33 -17.91 -3.02
N LEU A 222 -9.32 -17.11 -2.68
CA LEU A 222 -8.31 -17.45 -1.67
C LEU A 222 -8.84 -17.28 -0.24
N LEU A 223 -9.80 -16.37 0.00
CA LEU A 223 -10.50 -16.31 1.28
C LEU A 223 -11.43 -17.51 1.48
N ILE A 224 -12.14 -17.90 0.41
CA ILE A 224 -13.01 -19.08 0.44
C ILE A 224 -12.16 -20.31 0.76
N ASP A 225 -11.10 -20.56 -0.03
CA ASP A 225 -10.16 -21.64 0.23
C ASP A 225 -8.86 -21.48 -0.58
N THR A 226 -7.73 -21.33 0.12
CA THR A 226 -6.39 -21.28 -0.51
C THR A 226 -6.05 -22.52 -1.32
N ASP A 227 -6.62 -23.70 -1.01
CA ASP A 227 -6.41 -24.93 -1.80
C ASP A 227 -7.03 -24.85 -3.20
N PHE A 228 -7.91 -23.88 -3.49
CA PHE A 228 -8.44 -23.69 -4.85
C PHE A 228 -7.35 -23.36 -5.86
N THR A 229 -6.20 -22.85 -5.42
CA THR A 229 -5.00 -22.64 -6.24
C THR A 229 -4.57 -23.94 -6.94
N ARG A 230 -4.73 -25.11 -6.30
CA ARG A 230 -4.35 -26.41 -6.87
C ARG A 230 -5.11 -26.76 -8.14
N ARG A 231 -6.30 -26.16 -8.38
CA ARG A 231 -7.10 -26.39 -9.59
C ARG A 231 -6.37 -25.93 -10.85
N ALA A 232 -5.73 -24.76 -10.77
CA ALA A 232 -4.97 -24.19 -11.88
C ALA A 232 -3.47 -24.52 -11.79
N ARG A 233 -2.93 -24.63 -10.57
CA ARG A 233 -1.51 -24.75 -10.26
C ARG A 233 -1.25 -25.78 -9.15
N PRO A 234 -1.37 -27.10 -9.47
CA PRO A 234 -1.10 -28.16 -8.50
C PRO A 234 0.39 -28.25 -8.11
N ASP A 235 1.27 -27.58 -8.87
CA ASP A 235 2.72 -27.52 -8.69
C ASP A 235 3.20 -26.53 -7.63
N LEU A 236 2.37 -25.55 -7.25
CA LEU A 236 2.80 -24.48 -6.34
C LEU A 236 2.85 -24.96 -4.87
N PRO A 237 3.88 -24.57 -4.10
CA PRO A 237 3.88 -24.77 -2.66
C PRO A 237 2.84 -23.83 -2.04
N LEU A 238 1.96 -24.36 -1.19
CA LEU A 238 0.91 -23.58 -0.54
C LEU A 238 1.22 -23.33 0.94
N PRO A 239 0.69 -22.25 1.55
CA PRO A 239 0.78 -22.02 2.98
C PRO A 239 -0.05 -23.05 3.76
N SER A 240 -0.13 -22.88 5.08
CA SER A 240 -1.18 -23.55 5.86
C SER A 240 -2.54 -23.20 5.27
N ARG A 241 -3.42 -24.20 5.11
CA ARG A 241 -4.72 -24.00 4.46
C ARG A 241 -5.53 -22.96 5.23
N PHE A 242 -5.75 -21.83 4.58
CA PHE A 242 -6.71 -20.80 5.00
C PHE A 242 -8.06 -21.06 4.31
N HIS A 243 -9.14 -21.03 5.11
CA HIS A 243 -10.51 -21.30 4.68
C HIS A 243 -11.48 -20.47 5.53
N ALA A 244 -11.99 -19.38 4.96
CA ALA A 244 -12.86 -18.39 5.59
C ALA A 244 -13.92 -17.86 4.61
N PRO A 245 -14.82 -18.72 4.08
CA PRO A 245 -15.91 -18.27 3.20
C PRO A 245 -16.79 -17.19 3.84
N GLU A 246 -16.91 -17.16 5.16
CA GLU A 246 -17.63 -16.12 5.92
C GLU A 246 -17.02 -14.72 5.77
N ASP A 247 -15.69 -14.62 5.62
CA ASP A 247 -15.00 -13.34 5.42
C ASP A 247 -15.29 -12.83 4.00
N ALA A 248 -15.29 -13.73 3.01
CA ALA A 248 -15.71 -13.42 1.65
C ALA A 248 -17.17 -12.92 1.58
N GLU A 249 -18.09 -13.58 2.27
CA GLU A 249 -19.50 -13.16 2.35
C GLU A 249 -19.65 -11.79 3.05
N ALA A 250 -18.93 -11.57 4.16
CA ALA A 250 -18.95 -10.31 4.89
C ALA A 250 -18.40 -9.15 4.06
N GLN A 251 -17.29 -9.34 3.35
CA GLN A 251 -16.70 -8.32 2.48
C GLN A 251 -17.61 -7.95 1.30
N LEU A 252 -18.36 -8.92 0.74
CA LEU A 252 -19.37 -8.67 -0.30
C LEU A 252 -20.58 -7.91 0.24
N GLN A 253 -21.13 -8.33 1.38
CA GLN A 253 -22.30 -7.69 2.00
C GLN A 253 -21.99 -6.22 2.34
N ARG A 254 -20.85 -5.98 3.00
CA ARG A 254 -20.41 -4.63 3.37
C ARG A 254 -20.16 -3.75 2.14
N ALA A 255 -19.66 -4.32 1.06
CA ALA A 255 -19.43 -3.58 -0.19
C ALA A 255 -20.74 -3.07 -0.81
N VAL A 256 -21.80 -3.90 -0.79
CA VAL A 256 -23.13 -3.52 -1.28
C VAL A 256 -23.77 -2.46 -0.38
N GLU A 257 -23.68 -2.64 0.94
CA GLU A 257 -24.19 -1.67 1.92
C GLU A 257 -23.50 -0.31 1.76
N PHE A 258 -22.17 -0.31 1.72
CA PHE A 258 -21.39 0.92 1.61
C PHE A 258 -21.62 1.66 0.29
N HIS A 259 -21.73 0.91 -0.82
CA HIS A 259 -22.13 1.49 -2.11
C HIS A 259 -23.51 2.13 -2.04
N THR A 260 -24.48 1.44 -1.41
CA THR A 260 -25.85 1.94 -1.24
C THR A 260 -25.88 3.23 -0.43
N THR A 261 -25.15 3.29 0.69
CA THR A 261 -25.05 4.50 1.53
C THR A 261 -24.35 5.65 0.80
N THR A 262 -23.31 5.34 0.01
CA THR A 262 -22.49 6.37 -0.66
C THR A 262 -23.20 6.98 -1.88
N PHE A 263 -23.83 6.16 -2.72
CA PHE A 263 -24.43 6.60 -3.98
C PHE A 263 -25.96 6.63 -3.98
N GLY A 264 -26.60 6.12 -2.93
CA GLY A 264 -28.06 6.08 -2.79
C GLY A 264 -28.75 4.92 -3.53
N ARG A 265 -27.99 4.02 -4.17
CA ARG A 265 -28.51 2.84 -4.89
C ARG A 265 -27.58 1.65 -4.69
N ALA A 266 -28.13 0.45 -4.55
CA ALA A 266 -27.35 -0.78 -4.52
C ALA A 266 -26.74 -1.07 -5.90
N PRO A 267 -25.50 -1.59 -5.96
CA PRO A 267 -24.87 -1.97 -7.22
C PRO A 267 -25.49 -3.26 -7.77
N ALA A 268 -25.62 -3.36 -9.10
CA ALA A 268 -26.05 -4.59 -9.76
C ALA A 268 -24.86 -5.49 -10.17
N GLY A 269 -23.69 -4.88 -10.37
CA GLY A 269 -22.49 -5.52 -10.90
C GLY A 269 -21.36 -5.63 -9.90
N LEU A 270 -20.56 -6.68 -10.09
CA LEU A 270 -19.31 -6.94 -9.37
C LEU A 270 -18.13 -6.96 -10.35
N TRP A 271 -17.11 -6.16 -10.07
CA TRP A 271 -15.75 -6.50 -10.51
C TRP A 271 -15.11 -7.26 -9.35
N PRO A 272 -14.89 -8.58 -9.44
CA PRO A 272 -14.13 -9.26 -8.41
C PRO A 272 -12.67 -8.78 -8.49
N SER A 273 -12.00 -8.66 -7.35
CA SER A 273 -10.61 -8.20 -7.27
C SER A 273 -9.75 -8.98 -8.26
N GLU A 274 -9.06 -8.27 -9.15
CA GLU A 274 -8.18 -8.87 -10.18
C GLU A 274 -8.92 -9.82 -11.14
N GLY A 275 -10.22 -9.60 -11.35
CA GLY A 275 -11.07 -10.49 -12.14
C GLY A 275 -11.16 -11.92 -11.58
N SER A 276 -10.84 -12.13 -10.30
CA SER A 276 -10.69 -13.46 -9.70
C SER A 276 -12.01 -14.16 -9.42
N VAL A 277 -12.18 -15.36 -9.98
CA VAL A 277 -13.44 -16.11 -9.91
C VAL A 277 -13.23 -17.59 -9.60
N CYS A 278 -14.20 -18.19 -8.92
CA CYS A 278 -14.31 -19.64 -8.73
C CYS A 278 -15.80 -20.05 -8.74
N PRO A 279 -16.14 -21.33 -8.96
CA PRO A 279 -17.53 -21.81 -8.91
C PRO A 279 -18.27 -21.45 -7.61
N GLU A 280 -17.58 -21.54 -6.47
CA GLU A 280 -18.16 -21.33 -5.14
C GLU A 280 -18.64 -19.89 -4.94
N LEU A 281 -17.89 -18.92 -5.48
CA LEU A 281 -18.23 -17.50 -5.42
C LEU A 281 -19.60 -17.19 -6.02
N ILE A 282 -19.99 -17.90 -7.10
CA ILE A 282 -21.24 -17.63 -7.83
C ILE A 282 -22.47 -17.71 -6.93
N SER A 283 -22.48 -18.67 -6.00
CA SER A 283 -23.61 -18.87 -5.08
C SER A 283 -23.76 -17.77 -4.02
N MET A 284 -22.71 -16.96 -3.79
CA MET A 284 -22.71 -15.88 -2.80
C MET A 284 -23.35 -14.60 -3.36
N LEU A 285 -23.23 -14.36 -4.67
CA LEU A 285 -23.58 -13.07 -5.28
C LEU A 285 -25.08 -12.73 -5.23
N PRO A 286 -26.01 -13.65 -5.57
CA PRO A 286 -27.44 -13.35 -5.51
C PRO A 286 -27.94 -13.04 -4.09
N LYS A 287 -27.29 -13.59 -3.06
CA LYS A 287 -27.65 -13.37 -1.65
C LYS A 287 -27.52 -11.89 -1.25
N VAL A 288 -26.58 -11.18 -1.87
CA VAL A 288 -26.31 -9.76 -1.62
C VAL A 288 -26.86 -8.85 -2.74
N GLY A 289 -27.66 -9.40 -3.65
CA GLY A 289 -28.34 -8.65 -4.72
C GLY A 289 -27.49 -8.36 -5.97
N LEU A 290 -26.28 -8.91 -6.06
CA LEU A 290 -25.42 -8.78 -7.24
C LEU A 290 -25.90 -9.75 -8.33
N ARG A 291 -26.07 -9.23 -9.56
CA ARG A 291 -26.71 -9.94 -10.68
C ARG A 291 -25.76 -10.29 -11.81
N TRP A 292 -24.64 -9.57 -11.91
CA TRP A 292 -23.62 -9.85 -12.91
C TRP A 292 -22.21 -9.60 -12.39
N LEU A 293 -21.23 -10.26 -13.01
CA LEU A 293 -19.81 -9.98 -12.82
C LEU A 293 -19.06 -9.96 -14.15
N ALA A 294 -17.88 -9.34 -14.18
CA ALA A 294 -16.96 -9.40 -15.32
C ALA A 294 -15.63 -10.06 -14.94
N THR A 295 -15.04 -10.82 -15.86
CA THR A 295 -13.71 -11.43 -15.73
C THR A 295 -13.02 -11.50 -17.11
N ASP A 296 -12.00 -12.32 -17.27
CA ASP A 296 -11.08 -12.34 -18.41
C ASP A 296 -11.37 -13.44 -19.44
N GLU A 297 -11.12 -13.17 -20.73
CA GLU A 297 -11.35 -14.14 -21.82
C GLU A 297 -10.60 -15.46 -21.66
N GLY A 298 -9.47 -15.47 -20.96
CA GLY A 298 -8.73 -16.69 -20.64
C GLY A 298 -9.47 -17.59 -19.67
N ILE A 299 -10.24 -17.01 -18.73
CA ILE A 299 -11.12 -17.79 -17.86
C ILE A 299 -12.21 -18.46 -18.68
N LEU A 300 -12.80 -17.76 -19.66
CA LEU A 300 -13.78 -18.36 -20.57
C LEU A 300 -13.16 -19.49 -21.39
N ALA A 301 -11.99 -19.26 -21.99
CA ALA A 301 -11.30 -20.28 -22.78
C ALA A 301 -11.02 -21.55 -21.97
N ARG A 302 -10.51 -21.41 -20.73
CA ARG A 302 -10.27 -22.54 -19.81
C ARG A 302 -11.57 -23.21 -19.36
N SER A 303 -12.65 -22.43 -19.17
CA SER A 303 -13.95 -22.96 -18.78
C SER A 303 -14.59 -23.82 -19.88
N LEU A 304 -14.46 -23.38 -21.14
CA LEU A 304 -14.93 -24.15 -22.30
C LEU A 304 -14.08 -25.40 -22.53
N ASP A 305 -12.76 -25.29 -22.40
CA ASP A 305 -11.84 -26.43 -22.47
C ASP A 305 -12.17 -27.50 -21.42
N ALA A 306 -12.39 -27.09 -20.16
CA ALA A 306 -12.84 -27.98 -19.09
C ALA A 306 -14.20 -28.64 -19.39
N ALA A 307 -15.08 -27.96 -20.12
CA ALA A 307 -16.34 -28.49 -20.61
C ALA A 307 -16.20 -29.33 -21.90
N GLN A 308 -14.98 -29.57 -22.39
CA GLN A 308 -14.68 -30.25 -23.66
C GLN A 308 -15.31 -29.56 -24.88
N GLN A 309 -15.42 -28.24 -24.84
CA GLN A 309 -15.95 -27.40 -25.92
C GLN A 309 -14.81 -26.62 -26.58
N PRO A 310 -14.71 -26.61 -27.93
CA PRO A 310 -13.65 -25.88 -28.61
C PRO A 310 -13.84 -24.37 -28.43
N TRP A 311 -12.81 -23.66 -27.99
CA TRP A 311 -12.80 -22.20 -27.91
C TRP A 311 -12.61 -21.56 -29.29
N GLN A 312 -13.50 -20.63 -29.66
CA GLN A 312 -13.31 -19.73 -30.79
C GLN A 312 -13.68 -18.30 -30.40
N ARG A 313 -12.65 -17.45 -30.28
CA ARG A 313 -12.75 -16.07 -29.77
C ARG A 313 -13.93 -15.28 -30.36
N HIS A 314 -14.04 -15.15 -31.68
CA HIS A 314 -15.11 -14.37 -32.31
C HIS A 314 -16.52 -14.93 -32.09
N ARG A 315 -16.66 -16.25 -31.92
CA ARG A 315 -17.95 -16.91 -31.69
C ARG A 315 -18.40 -16.80 -30.24
N ASP A 316 -17.44 -16.95 -29.33
CA ASP A 316 -17.69 -17.23 -27.93
C ASP A 316 -17.51 -16.01 -27.02
N LEU A 317 -16.58 -15.09 -27.31
CA LEU A 317 -16.23 -14.01 -26.39
C LEU A 317 -17.31 -12.91 -26.28
N TYR A 318 -17.83 -12.44 -27.41
CA TYR A 318 -18.58 -11.19 -27.49
C TYR A 318 -20.07 -11.33 -27.17
N GLN A 319 -20.36 -12.04 -26.07
CA GLN A 319 -21.71 -12.29 -25.54
C GLN A 319 -21.65 -12.57 -24.02
N PRO A 320 -22.75 -12.34 -23.29
CA PRO A 320 -22.85 -12.71 -21.89
C PRO A 320 -23.25 -14.19 -21.71
N TYR A 321 -22.82 -14.78 -20.59
CA TYR A 321 -23.14 -16.16 -20.20
C TYR A 321 -23.87 -16.20 -18.86
N ARG A 322 -24.71 -17.21 -18.66
CA ARG A 322 -25.29 -17.53 -17.35
C ARG A 322 -24.45 -18.60 -16.65
N ILE A 323 -24.30 -18.47 -15.34
CA ILE A 323 -23.62 -19.46 -14.51
C ILE A 323 -24.36 -19.69 -13.20
N GLY A 324 -24.29 -20.92 -12.67
CA GLY A 324 -24.98 -21.33 -11.46
C GLY A 324 -26.29 -22.07 -11.76
N PRO A 325 -27.03 -22.49 -10.73
CA PRO A 325 -28.33 -23.15 -10.89
C PRO A 325 -29.40 -22.16 -11.34
N GLU A 326 -30.41 -22.65 -12.05
CA GLU A 326 -31.52 -21.82 -12.55
C GLU A 326 -32.26 -21.13 -11.40
N GLY A 327 -32.48 -19.82 -11.51
CA GLY A 327 -33.14 -19.00 -10.48
C GLY A 327 -32.20 -18.46 -9.40
N GLN A 328 -30.93 -18.91 -9.37
CA GLN A 328 -29.83 -18.30 -8.60
C GLN A 328 -28.62 -18.05 -9.50
N ASP A 329 -28.84 -17.98 -10.81
CA ASP A 329 -27.78 -17.79 -11.78
C ASP A 329 -27.37 -16.33 -11.90
N VAL A 330 -26.08 -16.14 -12.12
CA VAL A 330 -25.44 -14.85 -12.31
C VAL A 330 -25.06 -14.72 -13.77
N THR A 331 -25.11 -13.50 -14.31
CA THR A 331 -24.59 -13.22 -15.65
C THR A 331 -23.10 -12.90 -15.59
N VAL A 332 -22.28 -13.54 -16.42
CA VAL A 332 -20.84 -13.29 -16.52
C VAL A 332 -20.53 -12.70 -17.88
N LEU A 333 -19.74 -11.63 -17.89
CA LEU A 333 -19.08 -11.11 -19.09
C LEU A 333 -17.59 -11.39 -19.03
N PHE A 334 -16.99 -11.54 -20.21
CA PHE A 334 -15.56 -11.76 -20.36
C PHE A 334 -14.98 -10.61 -21.21
N ARG A 335 -13.91 -9.99 -20.71
CA ARG A 335 -13.31 -8.82 -21.35
C ARG A 335 -12.57 -9.18 -22.64
N ASP A 336 -12.56 -8.28 -23.61
CA ASP A 336 -11.57 -8.30 -24.70
C ASP A 336 -10.21 -7.86 -24.14
N ARG A 337 -9.31 -8.83 -23.91
CA ARG A 337 -8.01 -8.55 -23.29
C ARG A 337 -7.15 -7.68 -24.16
N GLU A 338 -7.14 -7.92 -25.48
CA GLU A 338 -6.28 -7.19 -26.41
C GLU A 338 -6.56 -5.69 -26.45
N ILE A 339 -7.84 -5.29 -26.53
CA ILE A 339 -8.20 -3.87 -26.51
C ILE A 339 -7.97 -3.30 -25.11
N SER A 340 -8.41 -3.99 -24.05
CA SER A 340 -8.20 -3.56 -22.67
C SER A 340 -6.73 -3.28 -22.35
N ASP A 341 -5.84 -4.23 -22.64
CA ASP A 341 -4.42 -4.12 -22.30
C ASP A 341 -3.72 -3.05 -23.16
N ALA A 342 -4.20 -2.80 -24.39
CA ALA A 342 -3.63 -1.77 -25.24
C ALA A 342 -3.78 -0.35 -24.64
N PHE A 343 -4.89 -0.07 -23.93
CA PHE A 343 -5.06 1.19 -23.18
C PHE A 343 -4.01 1.35 -22.09
N GLY A 344 -3.69 0.30 -21.35
CA GLY A 344 -2.68 0.35 -20.28
C GLY A 344 -1.25 0.43 -20.82
N PHE A 345 -0.90 -0.41 -21.79
CA PHE A 345 0.51 -0.74 -22.06
C PHE A 345 1.04 -0.31 -23.42
N VAL A 346 0.15 0.04 -24.37
CA VAL A 346 0.51 0.26 -25.77
C VAL A 346 0.26 1.70 -26.21
N TYR A 347 -0.98 2.19 -26.09
CA TYR A 347 -1.40 3.42 -26.77
C TYR A 347 -0.69 4.69 -26.29
N HIS A 348 -0.22 4.73 -25.04
CA HIS A 348 0.58 5.86 -24.52
C HIS A 348 1.91 6.06 -25.27
N LYS A 349 2.37 5.07 -26.05
CA LYS A 349 3.60 5.13 -26.87
C LYS A 349 3.35 5.69 -28.28
N THR A 350 2.11 6.02 -28.62
CA THR A 350 1.69 6.48 -29.95
C THR A 350 0.98 7.83 -29.88
N THR A 351 0.63 8.41 -31.03
CA THR A 351 -0.18 9.64 -31.04
C THR A 351 -1.65 9.34 -30.73
N PRO A 352 -2.38 10.26 -30.07
CA PRO A 352 -3.75 10.02 -29.63
C PRO A 352 -4.74 9.64 -30.76
N ASP A 353 -4.57 10.20 -31.95
CA ASP A 353 -5.39 9.95 -33.14
C ASP A 353 -5.20 8.53 -33.69
N ILE A 354 -3.95 8.06 -33.77
CA ILE A 354 -3.62 6.68 -34.21
C ILE A 354 -4.16 5.67 -33.21
N ALA A 355 -4.00 5.93 -31.91
CA ALA A 355 -4.54 5.06 -30.86
C ALA A 355 -6.07 4.93 -30.94
N ALA A 356 -6.78 6.05 -31.10
CA ALA A 356 -8.24 6.04 -31.22
C ALA A 356 -8.70 5.30 -32.49
N GLU A 357 -8.05 5.52 -33.64
CA GLU A 357 -8.39 4.80 -34.87
C GLU A 357 -8.11 3.30 -34.76
N ASP A 358 -7.05 2.87 -34.06
CA ASP A 358 -6.77 1.45 -33.84
C ASP A 358 -7.88 0.77 -33.03
N VAL A 359 -8.40 1.44 -31.99
CA VAL A 359 -9.56 0.94 -31.22
C VAL A 359 -10.77 0.79 -32.14
N LEU A 360 -11.10 1.82 -32.93
CA LEU A 360 -12.24 1.77 -33.84
C LEU A 360 -12.09 0.68 -34.90
N ARG A 361 -10.88 0.52 -35.47
CA ARG A 361 -10.56 -0.53 -36.44
C ARG A 361 -10.77 -1.92 -35.84
N ARG A 362 -10.27 -2.17 -34.62
CA ARG A 362 -10.46 -3.45 -33.92
C ARG A 362 -11.93 -3.72 -33.62
N LEU A 363 -12.67 -2.72 -33.15
CA LEU A 363 -14.11 -2.83 -32.92
C LEU A 363 -14.87 -3.16 -34.20
N ARG A 364 -14.58 -2.49 -35.32
CA ARG A 364 -15.19 -2.83 -36.63
C ARG A 364 -14.91 -4.27 -37.03
N GLN A 365 -13.66 -4.74 -36.84
CA GLN A 365 -13.28 -6.11 -37.17
C GLN A 365 -14.04 -7.13 -36.29
N ILE A 366 -14.09 -6.90 -34.98
CA ILE A 366 -14.84 -7.73 -34.03
C ILE A 366 -16.32 -7.81 -34.43
N ILE A 367 -16.93 -6.66 -34.70
CA ILE A 367 -18.34 -6.58 -35.08
C ILE A 367 -18.58 -7.27 -36.41
N TYR A 368 -17.66 -7.20 -37.38
CA TYR A 368 -17.79 -7.90 -38.65
C TYR A 368 -17.71 -9.42 -38.48
N ASP A 369 -16.66 -9.91 -37.79
CA ASP A 369 -16.34 -11.34 -37.68
C ASP A 369 -17.25 -12.11 -36.71
N ALA A 370 -17.81 -11.44 -35.70
CA ALA A 370 -18.68 -12.11 -34.73
C ALA A 370 -19.93 -12.67 -35.43
N PRO A 371 -20.28 -13.95 -35.27
CA PRO A 371 -21.36 -14.58 -36.02
C PRO A 371 -22.77 -14.18 -35.54
N ARG A 372 -22.88 -13.36 -34.50
CA ARG A 372 -24.15 -13.01 -33.82
C ARG A 372 -24.70 -11.68 -34.29
N GLU A 373 -26.02 -11.55 -34.37
CA GLU A 373 -26.69 -10.28 -34.68
C GLU A 373 -26.65 -9.29 -33.52
N GLN A 374 -26.63 -9.77 -32.27
CA GLN A 374 -26.47 -8.96 -31.07
C GLN A 374 -25.11 -9.26 -30.43
N ILE A 375 -24.30 -8.24 -30.23
CA ILE A 375 -22.91 -8.35 -29.77
C ILE A 375 -22.72 -7.49 -28.54
N THR A 376 -22.08 -8.04 -27.50
CA THR A 376 -21.66 -7.28 -26.32
C THR A 376 -20.14 -7.38 -26.22
N ILE A 377 -19.46 -6.24 -26.31
CA ILE A 377 -18.00 -6.13 -26.26
C ILE A 377 -17.63 -5.47 -24.94
N ALA A 378 -17.07 -6.24 -24.00
CA ALA A 378 -16.61 -5.73 -22.73
C ALA A 378 -15.14 -5.30 -22.82
N ILE A 379 -14.87 -4.01 -22.59
CA ILE A 379 -13.52 -3.45 -22.48
C ILE A 379 -13.33 -3.06 -21.00
N VAL A 380 -12.61 -3.90 -20.27
CA VAL A 380 -12.47 -3.81 -18.81
C VAL A 380 -11.01 -3.65 -18.41
N LEU A 381 -10.68 -2.62 -17.62
CA LEU A 381 -9.32 -2.31 -17.18
C LEU A 381 -9.30 -1.34 -15.99
N ASP A 382 -8.12 -1.17 -15.40
CA ASP A 382 -7.86 -0.15 -14.39
C ASP A 382 -8.11 1.26 -14.94
N GLY A 383 -8.75 2.07 -14.11
CA GLY A 383 -9.19 3.40 -14.46
C GLY A 383 -8.25 4.52 -14.01
N GLU A 384 -7.21 4.24 -13.22
CA GLU A 384 -6.19 5.23 -12.83
C GLU A 384 -4.80 5.00 -13.42
N ASN A 385 -4.37 3.75 -13.54
CA ASN A 385 -3.00 3.39 -13.87
C ASN A 385 -2.50 3.93 -15.23
N PRO A 386 -3.29 3.91 -16.34
CA PRO A 386 -2.75 4.28 -17.64
C PRO A 386 -2.32 5.76 -17.74
N TRP A 387 -3.08 6.67 -17.12
CA TRP A 387 -3.12 8.09 -17.50
C TRP A 387 -1.88 8.89 -17.12
N GLU A 388 -1.02 8.36 -16.26
CA GLU A 388 0.29 8.95 -16.00
C GLU A 388 1.24 8.82 -17.17
N HIS A 389 1.09 7.78 -17.98
CA HIS A 389 1.96 7.53 -19.13
C HIS A 389 1.53 8.30 -20.38
N TYR A 390 0.28 8.74 -20.45
CA TYR A 390 -0.22 9.53 -21.57
C TYR A 390 0.19 11.00 -21.44
N HIS A 391 0.60 11.58 -22.57
CA HIS A 391 0.66 13.04 -22.69
C HIS A 391 -0.72 13.64 -22.40
N GLU A 392 -0.74 14.75 -21.65
CA GLU A 392 -1.97 15.46 -21.24
C GLU A 392 -2.98 14.58 -20.47
N GLY A 393 -2.53 13.48 -19.84
CA GLY A 393 -3.42 12.62 -19.06
C GLY A 393 -4.43 11.82 -19.90
N GLY A 394 -4.23 11.73 -21.22
CA GLY A 394 -5.12 10.97 -22.11
C GLY A 394 -6.32 11.75 -22.66
N GLU A 395 -6.42 13.07 -22.41
CA GLU A 395 -7.58 13.89 -22.82
C GLU A 395 -7.90 13.75 -24.31
N GLN A 396 -6.90 13.94 -25.18
CA GLN A 396 -7.10 13.90 -26.63
C GLN A 396 -7.55 12.51 -27.11
N PHE A 397 -6.94 11.46 -26.57
CA PHE A 397 -7.25 10.08 -26.95
C PHE A 397 -8.70 9.73 -26.60
N LEU A 398 -9.10 9.97 -25.34
CA LEU A 398 -10.47 9.73 -24.90
C LEU A 398 -11.47 10.63 -25.64
N SER A 399 -11.11 11.89 -25.92
CA SER A 399 -11.95 12.79 -26.69
C SER A 399 -12.20 12.31 -28.12
N PHE A 400 -11.18 11.82 -28.82
CA PHE A 400 -11.35 11.25 -30.16
C PHE A 400 -12.19 9.98 -30.13
N LEU A 401 -11.93 9.08 -29.19
CA LEU A 401 -12.71 7.86 -29.02
C LEU A 401 -14.19 8.15 -28.72
N TYR A 402 -14.47 9.01 -27.74
CA TYR A 402 -15.83 9.36 -27.34
C TYR A 402 -16.57 10.12 -28.45
N LYS A 403 -15.89 11.01 -29.16
CA LYS A 403 -16.45 11.68 -30.34
C LYS A 403 -16.82 10.66 -31.42
N ALA A 404 -15.94 9.71 -31.72
CA ALA A 404 -16.22 8.67 -32.71
C ALA A 404 -17.43 7.80 -32.31
N CYS A 405 -17.51 7.38 -31.05
CA CYS A 405 -18.66 6.66 -30.50
C CYS A 405 -19.97 7.48 -30.58
N SER A 406 -19.91 8.77 -30.25
CA SER A 406 -21.08 9.67 -30.23
C SER A 406 -21.64 10.00 -31.63
N THR A 407 -20.80 9.96 -32.66
CA THR A 407 -21.14 10.37 -34.04
C THR A 407 -21.51 9.19 -34.94
N GLY A 408 -21.52 7.97 -34.41
CA GLY A 408 -21.81 6.76 -35.17
C GLY A 408 -20.68 6.38 -36.13
N ALA A 409 -19.41 6.66 -35.80
CA ALA A 409 -18.27 6.32 -36.67
C ALA A 409 -18.04 4.80 -36.86
N LEU A 410 -18.78 3.98 -36.10
CA LEU A 410 -18.83 2.53 -36.19
C LEU A 410 -20.12 2.03 -36.89
N ASP A 411 -21.06 2.92 -37.20
CA ASP A 411 -22.29 2.59 -37.91
C ASP A 411 -22.03 2.45 -39.41
N GLY A 412 -22.75 1.55 -40.08
CA GLY A 412 -22.65 1.33 -41.52
C GLY A 412 -22.92 -0.11 -41.93
N ASN A 413 -23.23 -0.36 -43.21
CA ASN A 413 -23.45 -1.70 -43.75
C ASN A 413 -24.47 -2.56 -42.96
N GLY A 414 -25.52 -1.93 -42.42
CA GLY A 414 -26.53 -2.61 -41.61
C GLY A 414 -26.11 -2.93 -40.18
N ILE A 415 -25.01 -2.32 -39.69
CA ILE A 415 -24.52 -2.37 -38.31
C ILE A 415 -24.91 -1.08 -37.60
N ARG A 416 -25.32 -1.21 -36.34
CA ARG A 416 -25.47 -0.12 -35.37
C ARG A 416 -24.64 -0.43 -34.13
N ALA A 417 -23.67 0.42 -33.82
CA ALA A 417 -22.79 0.26 -32.66
C ALA A 417 -22.98 1.42 -31.69
N THR A 418 -23.20 1.09 -30.41
CA THR A 418 -23.47 2.07 -29.36
C THR A 418 -22.69 1.73 -28.11
N THR A 419 -22.25 2.74 -27.38
CA THR A 419 -21.76 2.54 -26.01
C THR A 419 -22.93 2.32 -25.05
N ALA A 420 -22.77 1.42 -24.10
CA ALA A 420 -23.79 1.12 -23.10
C ALA A 420 -23.15 0.87 -21.74
N THR A 421 -23.88 1.10 -20.66
CA THR A 421 -23.53 0.48 -19.37
C THR A 421 -23.67 -1.03 -19.49
N ILE A 422 -23.00 -1.79 -18.63
CA ILE A 422 -23.09 -3.25 -18.67
C ILE A 422 -24.53 -3.71 -18.41
N SER A 423 -25.21 -3.15 -17.39
CA SER A 423 -26.61 -3.51 -17.12
C SER A 423 -27.52 -3.23 -18.33
N GLU A 424 -27.38 -2.09 -19.01
CA GLU A 424 -28.17 -1.80 -20.22
C GLU A 424 -27.87 -2.75 -21.37
N ALA A 425 -26.60 -3.11 -21.58
CA ALA A 425 -26.22 -4.08 -22.61
C ALA A 425 -26.77 -5.48 -22.31
N LEU A 426 -26.80 -5.88 -21.03
CA LEU A 426 -27.39 -7.15 -20.60
C LEU A 426 -28.92 -7.17 -20.74
N GLU A 427 -29.59 -6.04 -20.55
CA GLU A 427 -31.03 -5.93 -20.80
C GLU A 427 -31.35 -5.98 -22.30
N ALA A 428 -30.54 -5.32 -23.14
CA ALA A 428 -30.72 -5.30 -24.59
C ALA A 428 -30.34 -6.61 -25.27
N ALA A 429 -29.31 -7.30 -24.77
CA ALA A 429 -28.80 -8.58 -25.26
C ALA A 429 -28.60 -9.58 -24.10
N PRO A 430 -29.69 -10.17 -23.55
CA PRO A 430 -29.60 -11.09 -22.43
C PRO A 430 -28.79 -12.35 -22.72
N ALA A 431 -28.15 -12.90 -21.69
CA ALA A 431 -27.43 -14.15 -21.80
C ALA A 431 -28.36 -15.31 -22.20
N THR A 432 -28.03 -15.95 -23.32
CA THR A 432 -28.76 -17.11 -23.87
C THR A 432 -28.02 -18.43 -23.62
N GLN A 433 -26.71 -18.38 -23.40
CA GLN A 433 -25.88 -19.55 -23.14
C GLN A 433 -25.61 -19.71 -21.65
N ARG A 434 -25.53 -20.96 -21.20
CA ARG A 434 -25.13 -21.32 -19.84
C ARG A 434 -23.77 -21.99 -19.88
N LEU A 435 -22.85 -21.53 -19.03
CA LEU A 435 -21.58 -22.21 -18.79
C LEU A 435 -21.77 -23.34 -17.78
N SER A 436 -21.40 -24.56 -18.18
CA SER A 436 -21.48 -25.74 -17.30
C SER A 436 -20.30 -25.84 -16.33
N HIS A 437 -19.17 -25.21 -16.67
CA HIS A 437 -17.95 -25.18 -15.86
C HIS A 437 -17.45 -23.75 -15.78
N LEU A 438 -16.82 -23.41 -14.66
CA LEU A 438 -16.07 -22.17 -14.48
C LEU A 438 -14.68 -22.48 -13.96
N HIS A 439 -13.69 -22.05 -14.72
CA HIS A 439 -12.30 -22.13 -14.32
C HIS A 439 -12.03 -21.25 -13.11
N SER A 440 -11.23 -21.75 -12.16
CA SER A 440 -10.78 -20.99 -10.99
C SER A 440 -9.49 -20.27 -11.32
N GLY A 441 -9.52 -18.94 -11.36
CA GLY A 441 -8.36 -18.12 -11.70
C GLY A 441 -8.67 -16.62 -11.72
N SER A 442 -7.65 -15.82 -12.02
CA SER A 442 -7.74 -14.38 -12.17
C SER A 442 -7.60 -13.93 -13.63
N TRP A 443 -7.73 -12.62 -13.87
CA TRP A 443 -7.44 -12.05 -15.18
C TRP A 443 -5.96 -12.15 -15.60
N ILE A 444 -5.07 -12.43 -14.65
CA ILE A 444 -3.63 -12.62 -14.88
C ILE A 444 -3.33 -14.12 -14.89
N ASN A 445 -2.70 -14.59 -15.96
CA ASN A 445 -2.27 -15.99 -16.14
C ASN A 445 -3.38 -17.07 -16.02
N GLN A 446 -4.64 -16.67 -15.81
CA GLN A 446 -5.74 -17.57 -15.50
C GLN A 446 -5.49 -18.42 -14.24
N ASP A 447 -4.71 -17.90 -13.29
CA ASP A 447 -4.43 -18.54 -12.01
C ASP A 447 -4.35 -17.50 -10.86
N TYR A 448 -3.95 -17.93 -9.66
CA TYR A 448 -3.78 -17.06 -8.49
C TYR A 448 -2.31 -16.85 -8.10
N LYS A 449 -1.35 -17.25 -8.95
CA LYS A 449 0.09 -17.34 -8.61
C LYS A 449 0.67 -16.01 -8.11
N ILE A 450 0.10 -14.88 -8.52
CA ILE A 450 0.53 -13.55 -8.10
C ILE A 450 0.30 -13.30 -6.60
N TRP A 451 -0.67 -13.97 -5.97
CA TRP A 451 -1.07 -13.70 -4.58
C TRP A 451 -0.84 -14.88 -3.62
N ILE A 452 -0.34 -16.01 -4.13
CA ILE A 452 -0.06 -17.21 -3.35
C ILE A 452 0.94 -18.11 -4.08
N GLY A 453 1.86 -18.71 -3.33
CA GLY A 453 2.82 -19.67 -3.85
C GLY A 453 4.27 -19.26 -3.65
N HIS A 454 4.59 -17.97 -3.59
CA HIS A 454 5.92 -17.53 -3.20
C HIS A 454 6.14 -17.67 -1.69
N GLN A 455 7.40 -17.76 -1.25
CA GLN A 455 7.73 -17.87 0.18
C GLN A 455 7.17 -16.69 0.99
N GLU A 456 7.30 -15.47 0.43
CA GLU A 456 6.80 -14.24 1.05
C GLU A 456 5.25 -14.26 1.13
N ASP A 457 4.54 -14.60 0.05
CA ASP A 457 3.08 -14.72 0.05
C ASP A 457 2.60 -15.72 1.10
N ASN A 458 3.22 -16.90 1.13
CA ASN A 458 2.81 -17.99 2.01
C ASN A 458 3.00 -17.60 3.49
N GLN A 459 4.11 -16.92 3.80
CA GLN A 459 4.33 -16.36 5.14
C GLN A 459 3.27 -15.30 5.51
N GLY A 460 2.85 -14.47 4.54
CA GLY A 460 1.74 -13.53 4.71
C GLY A 460 0.41 -14.24 5.03
N TRP A 461 0.08 -15.30 4.29
CA TRP A 461 -1.13 -16.09 4.54
C TRP A 461 -1.12 -16.82 5.88
N ASP A 462 0.02 -17.37 6.30
CA ASP A 462 0.16 -17.99 7.63
C ASP A 462 -0.07 -16.96 8.75
N LEU A 463 0.37 -15.72 8.55
CA LEU A 463 0.16 -14.59 9.45
C LEU A 463 -1.30 -14.14 9.55
N VAL A 464 -1.98 -14.04 8.41
CA VAL A 464 -3.44 -13.79 8.34
C VAL A 464 -4.19 -14.90 9.05
N SER A 465 -3.87 -16.17 8.75
CA SER A 465 -4.51 -17.34 9.36
C SER A 465 -4.37 -17.33 10.88
N HIS A 466 -3.17 -17.11 11.40
CA HIS A 466 -2.93 -17.06 12.85
C HIS A 466 -3.73 -15.93 13.52
N THR A 467 -3.67 -14.72 12.94
CA THR A 467 -4.38 -13.56 13.50
C THR A 467 -5.90 -13.75 13.46
N ARG A 468 -6.44 -14.27 12.35
CA ARG A 468 -7.85 -14.58 12.19
C ARG A 468 -8.34 -15.62 13.19
N SER A 469 -7.64 -16.75 13.32
CA SER A 469 -8.02 -17.80 14.27
C SER A 469 -8.16 -17.24 15.68
N ARG A 470 -7.22 -16.38 16.08
CA ARG A 470 -7.30 -15.73 17.39
C ARG A 470 -8.46 -14.75 17.50
N LEU A 471 -8.70 -13.91 16.48
CA LEU A 471 -9.82 -12.97 16.49
C LEU A 471 -11.16 -13.70 16.59
N ALA A 472 -11.34 -14.78 15.83
CA ALA A 472 -12.56 -15.58 15.85
C ALA A 472 -12.87 -16.17 17.24
N GLU A 473 -11.85 -16.58 18.00
CA GLU A 473 -12.02 -17.10 19.36
C GLU A 473 -12.53 -16.04 20.35
N ILE A 474 -12.07 -14.79 20.21
CA ILE A 474 -12.27 -13.75 21.22
C ILE A 474 -13.31 -12.69 20.82
N ALA A 475 -13.68 -12.58 19.54
CA ALA A 475 -14.52 -11.50 19.04
C ALA A 475 -15.86 -11.39 19.79
N ALA A 476 -16.48 -12.52 20.14
CA ALA A 476 -17.75 -12.54 20.89
C ALA A 476 -17.63 -12.02 22.34
N THR A 477 -16.40 -11.92 22.87
CA THR A 477 -16.12 -11.41 24.22
C THR A 477 -15.73 -9.93 24.24
N LEU A 478 -15.44 -9.35 23.07
CA LEU A 478 -15.09 -7.93 22.94
C LEU A 478 -16.35 -7.06 22.89
N PRO A 479 -16.27 -5.79 23.34
CA PRO A 479 -17.27 -4.78 23.01
C PRO A 479 -17.51 -4.72 21.49
N SER A 480 -18.78 -4.52 21.08
CA SER A 480 -19.20 -4.61 19.67
C SER A 480 -18.40 -3.70 18.73
N ASP A 481 -18.12 -2.47 19.17
CA ASP A 481 -17.30 -1.49 18.46
C ASP A 481 -15.85 -1.95 18.27
N ARG A 482 -15.24 -2.52 19.32
CA ARG A 482 -13.88 -3.07 19.26
C ARG A 482 -13.82 -4.34 18.41
N ALA A 483 -14.81 -5.22 18.51
CA ALA A 483 -14.90 -6.41 17.66
C ALA A 483 -14.99 -5.99 16.19
N GLN A 484 -15.85 -5.03 15.87
CA GLN A 484 -16.01 -4.51 14.51
C GLN A 484 -14.71 -3.88 14.00
N ALA A 485 -14.05 -3.05 14.81
CA ALA A 485 -12.77 -2.45 14.42
C ALA A 485 -11.66 -3.49 14.21
N ALA A 486 -11.59 -4.54 15.03
CA ALA A 486 -10.63 -5.62 14.86
C ALA A 486 -10.90 -6.45 13.59
N TRP A 487 -12.17 -6.71 13.25
CA TRP A 487 -12.53 -7.34 11.98
C TRP A 487 -12.23 -6.45 10.77
N ASP A 488 -12.44 -5.13 10.86
CA ASP A 488 -12.05 -4.18 9.81
C ASP A 488 -10.54 -4.23 9.52
N GLU A 489 -9.70 -4.30 10.55
CA GLU A 489 -8.24 -4.45 10.37
C GLU A 489 -7.86 -5.79 9.74
N LEU A 490 -8.49 -6.89 10.16
CA LEU A 490 -8.24 -8.19 9.54
C LEU A 490 -8.62 -8.15 8.05
N TYR A 491 -9.81 -7.65 7.72
CA TYR A 491 -10.27 -7.54 6.33
C TYR A 491 -9.38 -6.61 5.50
N ALA A 492 -8.82 -5.55 6.09
CA ALA A 492 -7.82 -4.72 5.43
C ALA A 492 -6.55 -5.54 5.11
N ALA A 493 -6.06 -6.36 6.04
CA ALA A 493 -4.90 -7.24 5.83
C ALA A 493 -5.14 -8.36 4.79
N GLU A 494 -6.39 -8.72 4.51
CA GLU A 494 -6.75 -9.67 3.45
C GLU A 494 -6.68 -9.10 2.03
N GLY A 495 -6.50 -7.77 1.89
CA GLY A 495 -6.43 -7.10 0.59
C GLY A 495 -5.35 -7.68 -0.33
N SER A 496 -5.65 -7.78 -1.63
CA SER A 496 -4.73 -8.39 -2.58
C SER A 496 -3.44 -7.60 -2.80
N ASP A 497 -3.47 -6.29 -2.53
CA ASP A 497 -2.35 -5.36 -2.76
C ASP A 497 -1.09 -5.74 -1.99
N TRP A 498 -1.24 -6.27 -0.77
CA TRP A 498 -0.10 -6.66 0.05
C TRP A 498 0.69 -7.79 -0.62
N PHE A 499 -0.03 -8.77 -1.15
CA PHE A 499 0.53 -9.95 -1.80
C PHE A 499 1.05 -9.65 -3.20
N TRP A 500 0.51 -8.63 -3.88
CA TRP A 500 1.02 -8.16 -5.18
C TRP A 500 2.50 -7.76 -5.12
N TRP A 501 2.96 -7.20 -4.00
CA TRP A 501 4.34 -6.74 -3.83
C TRP A 501 5.28 -7.79 -3.22
N TYR A 502 4.74 -8.93 -2.78
CA TYR A 502 5.54 -10.04 -2.31
C TYR A 502 6.11 -10.86 -3.46
N GLY A 503 7.26 -11.48 -3.21
CA GLY A 503 8.02 -12.21 -4.21
C GLY A 503 8.72 -11.35 -5.25
N ASP A 504 8.96 -11.97 -6.41
CA ASP A 504 9.88 -11.47 -7.44
C ASP A 504 9.15 -11.03 -8.71
N ASP A 505 7.82 -11.10 -8.74
CA ASP A 505 7.02 -10.81 -9.94
C ASP A 505 6.94 -9.29 -10.21
N PHE A 506 6.92 -8.45 -9.16
CA PHE A 506 6.82 -6.99 -9.25
C PHE A 506 7.79 -6.25 -8.31
N ASP A 507 8.02 -4.97 -8.58
CA ASP A 507 8.98 -4.15 -7.84
C ASP A 507 8.47 -2.72 -7.65
N THR A 508 8.81 -2.11 -6.51
CA THR A 508 8.42 -0.75 -6.15
C THR A 508 9.33 -0.18 -5.07
N ASP A 509 9.59 1.13 -5.11
CA ASP A 509 10.34 1.85 -4.07
C ASP A 509 9.63 1.84 -2.69
N TYR A 510 8.37 1.39 -2.64
CA TYR A 510 7.51 1.35 -1.44
C TYR A 510 7.34 -0.07 -0.88
N LYS A 511 8.09 -1.08 -1.34
CA LYS A 511 7.88 -2.49 -0.96
C LYS A 511 7.96 -2.71 0.56
N GLU A 512 8.90 -2.03 1.22
CA GLU A 512 9.03 -2.04 2.68
C GLU A 512 7.81 -1.42 3.39
N GLU A 513 7.22 -0.38 2.81
CA GLU A 513 6.07 0.31 3.37
C GLU A 513 4.79 -0.52 3.23
N PHE A 514 4.61 -1.23 2.10
CA PHE A 514 3.52 -2.19 1.92
C PHE A 514 3.59 -3.35 2.92
N ASP A 515 4.77 -3.96 3.10
CA ASP A 515 4.99 -4.99 4.13
C ASP A 515 4.70 -4.46 5.54
N ARG A 516 5.18 -3.25 5.84
CA ARG A 516 4.95 -2.61 7.14
C ARG A 516 3.46 -2.37 7.38
N LEU A 517 2.71 -1.83 6.41
CA LEU A 517 1.27 -1.58 6.53
C LEU A 517 0.48 -2.88 6.70
N PHE A 518 0.76 -3.90 5.90
CA PHE A 518 0.17 -5.24 6.05
C PHE A 518 0.34 -5.78 7.48
N ARG A 519 1.57 -5.75 8.00
CA ARG A 519 1.86 -6.20 9.37
C ARG A 519 1.23 -5.30 10.42
N THR A 520 1.12 -3.99 10.17
CA THR A 520 0.42 -3.05 11.04
C THR A 520 -1.05 -3.40 11.18
N HIS A 521 -1.77 -3.68 10.08
CA HIS A 521 -3.16 -4.13 10.15
C HIS A 521 -3.32 -5.38 11.02
N LEU A 522 -2.48 -6.39 10.79
CA LEU A 522 -2.48 -7.58 11.64
C LEU A 522 -2.21 -7.25 13.10
N ARG A 523 -1.21 -6.40 13.41
CA ARG A 523 -0.92 -5.95 14.79
C ARG A 523 -2.10 -5.22 15.41
N ASN A 524 -2.78 -4.37 14.65
CA ASN A 524 -3.93 -3.61 15.12
C ASN A 524 -5.08 -4.52 15.56
N VAL A 525 -5.28 -5.68 14.92
CA VAL A 525 -6.24 -6.70 15.41
C VAL A 525 -5.97 -7.07 16.88
N TRP A 526 -4.72 -7.36 17.23
CA TRP A 526 -4.32 -7.74 18.60
C TRP A 526 -4.45 -6.55 19.57
N THR A 527 -3.94 -5.38 19.16
CA THR A 527 -3.99 -4.16 19.98
C THR A 527 -5.45 -3.76 20.27
N ILE A 528 -6.32 -3.75 19.26
CA ILE A 528 -7.75 -3.45 19.41
C ILE A 528 -8.44 -4.52 20.26
N ALA A 529 -8.00 -5.77 20.21
CA ALA A 529 -8.49 -6.82 21.12
C ALA A 529 -7.93 -6.71 22.55
N GLY A 530 -6.97 -5.82 22.81
CA GLY A 530 -6.33 -5.65 24.13
C GLY A 530 -5.31 -6.75 24.45
N LEU A 531 -4.75 -7.37 23.42
CA LEU A 531 -3.73 -8.42 23.51
C LEU A 531 -2.39 -7.90 22.96
N PRO A 532 -1.25 -8.37 23.50
CA PRO A 532 0.04 -8.08 22.91
C PRO A 532 0.17 -8.77 21.54
N PRO A 533 0.57 -8.06 20.46
CA PRO A 533 0.81 -8.68 19.17
C PRO A 533 1.96 -9.71 19.22
N PRO A 534 1.89 -10.82 18.48
CA PRO A 534 2.99 -11.78 18.38
C PRO A 534 4.27 -11.15 17.82
N ASN A 535 5.43 -11.49 18.41
CA ASN A 535 6.75 -10.99 17.98
C ASN A 535 7.07 -11.21 16.49
N LEU A 536 6.47 -12.23 15.88
CA LEU A 536 6.61 -12.54 14.47
C LEU A 536 6.12 -11.38 13.58
N LEU A 537 5.10 -10.62 13.99
CA LEU A 537 4.60 -9.45 13.27
C LEU A 537 5.59 -8.26 13.27
N ASN A 538 6.62 -8.30 14.11
CA ASN A 538 7.70 -7.31 14.11
C ASN A 538 8.80 -7.63 13.08
N GLN A 539 8.75 -8.81 12.45
CA GLN A 539 9.73 -9.23 11.45
C GLN A 539 9.17 -8.92 10.05
N PRO A 540 9.89 -8.13 9.22
CA PRO A 540 9.52 -7.94 7.82
C PRO A 540 9.44 -9.27 7.07
N ILE A 541 8.44 -9.40 6.19
CA ILE A 541 8.30 -10.56 5.29
C ILE A 541 9.21 -10.35 4.08
N CYS A 542 9.13 -9.15 3.49
CA CYS A 542 10.01 -8.74 2.40
C CYS A 542 11.47 -8.82 2.84
N ARG A 543 12.28 -9.60 2.12
CA ARG A 543 13.73 -9.53 2.29
C ARG A 543 14.24 -8.26 1.60
N PRO A 544 15.03 -7.40 2.27
CA PRO A 544 15.70 -6.32 1.57
C PRO A 544 16.54 -6.92 0.45
N ARG A 545 16.33 -6.48 -0.80
CA ARG A 545 17.26 -6.76 -1.89
C ARG A 545 18.60 -6.19 -1.48
N THR A 546 19.52 -7.05 -1.04
CA THR A 546 20.96 -6.79 -0.81
C THR A 546 21.36 -5.32 -0.97
N ILE A 547 20.85 -4.48 -0.08
CA ILE A 547 21.60 -3.32 0.36
C ILE A 547 22.64 -4.01 1.23
N PRO A 548 23.95 -3.84 0.99
CA PRO A 548 24.92 -4.27 1.99
C PRO A 548 24.44 -3.71 3.35
N ASP A 549 24.69 -4.41 4.46
CA ASP A 549 24.41 -3.94 5.83
C ASP A 549 25.19 -2.64 6.14
N THR A 550 25.10 -1.62 5.30
CA THR A 550 25.73 -0.32 5.42
C THR A 550 24.91 0.46 6.43
N ASP A 551 25.30 0.22 7.69
CA ASP A 551 25.28 1.14 8.81
C ASP A 551 23.92 1.48 9.44
N LEU A 552 23.07 0.47 9.67
CA LEU A 552 22.08 0.54 10.76
C LEU A 552 22.74 0.39 12.14
N ILE A 553 23.88 -0.29 12.17
CA ILE A 553 24.70 -0.50 13.36
C ILE A 553 26.15 -0.35 12.95
N THR A 554 26.87 0.60 13.56
CA THR A 554 28.33 0.69 13.45
C THR A 554 28.95 -0.08 14.60
N ALA A 555 29.88 -0.99 14.33
CA ALA A 555 30.60 -1.71 15.38
C ALA A 555 31.55 -0.77 16.14
N PRO A 556 31.80 -1.01 17.45
CA PRO A 556 32.84 -0.29 18.18
C PRO A 556 34.22 -0.51 17.53
N LEU A 557 35.05 0.55 17.53
CA LEU A 557 36.39 0.58 16.95
C LEU A 557 37.51 0.65 18.01
N ALA A 558 37.16 0.76 19.29
CA ALA A 558 38.10 0.80 20.41
C ALA A 558 37.44 0.24 21.68
N LEU A 559 38.26 -0.15 22.65
CA LEU A 559 37.75 -0.42 24.00
C LEU A 559 37.36 0.89 24.68
N LEU A 560 36.24 0.88 25.39
CA LEU A 560 35.71 2.05 26.09
C LEU A 560 35.98 1.96 27.60
N ASN A 561 36.09 3.11 28.24
CA ASN A 561 36.10 3.24 29.70
C ASN A 561 35.42 4.56 30.12
N PRO A 562 34.11 4.72 29.86
CA PRO A 562 33.38 5.95 30.13
C PRO A 562 33.07 6.11 31.63
N SER A 563 32.94 7.37 32.07
CA SER A 563 32.40 7.68 33.40
C SER A 563 30.88 7.51 33.37
N ILE A 564 30.32 6.68 34.25
CA ILE A 564 28.87 6.45 34.30
C ILE A 564 28.23 7.46 35.26
N ASP A 565 28.07 8.70 34.79
CA ASP A 565 27.50 9.81 35.58
C ASP A 565 26.29 10.48 34.90
N GLY A 566 25.93 10.07 33.67
CA GLY A 566 24.79 10.60 32.93
C GLY A 566 25.11 11.89 32.18
N LEU A 567 26.38 12.25 32.05
CA LEU A 567 26.87 13.41 31.32
C LEU A 567 28.00 13.02 30.36
N VAL A 568 28.05 13.66 29.19
CA VAL A 568 29.25 13.60 28.35
C VAL A 568 30.21 14.65 28.88
N THR A 569 31.13 14.25 29.76
CA THR A 569 32.04 15.18 30.43
C THR A 569 33.31 15.44 29.62
N ASP A 570 33.71 14.46 28.78
CA ASP A 570 34.80 14.60 27.82
C ASP A 570 34.38 14.05 26.44
N PHE A 571 34.80 14.77 25.39
CA PHE A 571 34.60 14.39 24.00
C PHE A 571 35.15 12.98 23.68
N PHE A 572 36.19 12.54 24.40
CA PHE A 572 36.83 11.25 24.16
C PHE A 572 36.14 10.05 24.83
N GLU A 573 35.21 10.24 25.79
CA GLU A 573 34.63 9.14 26.59
C GLU A 573 33.94 8.06 25.74
N TRP A 574 33.28 8.47 24.65
CA TRP A 574 32.58 7.58 23.72
C TRP A 574 33.22 7.55 22.33
N ARG A 575 34.47 7.97 22.21
CA ARG A 575 35.19 7.95 20.92
C ARG A 575 35.51 6.50 20.55
N GLY A 576 35.07 6.08 19.37
CA GLY A 576 35.20 4.69 18.92
C GLY A 576 34.09 3.78 19.43
N ALA A 577 33.05 4.31 20.08
CA ALA A 577 31.86 3.54 20.40
C ALA A 577 31.11 3.11 19.12
N GLY A 578 30.48 1.94 19.19
CA GLY A 578 29.50 1.53 18.21
C GLY A 578 28.22 2.36 18.34
N ARG A 579 27.42 2.39 17.27
CA ARG A 579 26.22 3.21 17.18
C ARG A 579 25.07 2.38 16.63
N ILE A 580 23.86 2.53 17.19
CA ILE A 580 22.63 2.00 16.61
C ILE A 580 21.82 3.19 16.08
N THR A 581 21.45 3.14 14.80
CA THR A 581 20.66 4.18 14.17
C THR A 581 19.23 4.16 14.73
N THR A 582 18.81 5.27 15.35
CA THR A 582 17.48 5.43 15.97
C THR A 582 16.39 5.74 14.95
N ARG A 583 16.77 6.20 13.76
CA ARG A 583 15.88 6.50 12.64
C ARG A 583 15.88 5.32 11.66
N PRO A 584 14.71 4.88 11.15
CA PRO A 584 14.71 3.92 10.05
C PRO A 584 15.48 4.47 8.84
N PRO A 585 15.98 3.60 7.94
CA PRO A 585 16.38 4.06 6.61
C PRO A 585 15.24 4.88 6.04
N LEU A 586 15.54 5.95 5.30
CA LEU A 586 14.57 6.90 4.72
C LEU A 586 13.56 6.25 3.74
N GLY A 587 13.48 4.91 3.66
CA GLY A 587 12.48 4.11 2.96
C GLY A 587 11.31 3.58 3.80
N ALA A 588 11.44 3.43 5.13
CA ALA A 588 10.31 3.03 5.97
C ALA A 588 9.59 4.28 6.49
N MET A 589 8.36 4.52 6.02
CA MET A 589 7.65 5.79 6.18
C MET A 589 6.96 5.94 7.54
N TRP A 590 7.69 5.67 8.64
CA TRP A 590 7.20 5.95 9.98
C TRP A 590 7.99 7.06 10.67
N LYS A 591 7.27 8.16 10.95
CA LYS A 591 7.49 8.96 12.15
C LYS A 591 7.07 8.10 13.35
N ALA A 592 7.97 7.24 13.85
CA ALA A 592 7.95 7.05 15.30
C ALA A 592 8.41 8.38 15.88
N GLU A 593 7.59 9.05 16.71
CA GLU A 593 8.09 10.10 17.60
C GLU A 593 9.29 9.48 18.34
N GLY A 594 10.49 9.94 18.00
CA GLY A 594 11.71 9.23 18.37
C GLY A 594 11.93 9.38 19.86
N VAL A 595 11.75 8.32 20.64
CA VAL A 595 12.02 8.35 22.09
C VAL A 595 13.51 8.57 22.38
N LEU A 596 14.37 8.07 21.48
CA LEU A 596 15.83 8.21 21.55
C LEU A 596 16.35 8.87 20.27
N THR A 597 17.25 9.85 20.44
CA THR A 597 17.92 10.56 19.33
C THR A 597 19.23 9.89 18.93
N ASP A 598 19.94 9.27 19.87
CA ASP A 598 21.18 8.52 19.64
C ASP A 598 21.26 7.29 20.55
N ILE A 599 21.86 6.20 20.05
CA ILE A 599 22.17 5.01 20.84
C ILE A 599 23.63 4.64 20.56
N ARG A 600 24.44 4.58 21.61
CA ARG A 600 25.84 4.15 21.53
C ARG A 600 26.10 2.98 22.44
N PHE A 601 27.01 2.11 22.03
CA PHE A 601 27.40 0.95 22.81
C PHE A 601 28.87 0.64 22.60
N GLY A 602 29.45 -0.11 23.53
CA GLY A 602 30.80 -0.62 23.41
C GLY A 602 31.19 -1.36 24.67
N TRP A 603 32.48 -1.59 24.86
CA TRP A 603 32.92 -2.52 25.89
C TRP A 603 34.34 -2.25 26.33
N SER A 604 34.64 -2.61 27.57
CA SER A 604 36.00 -2.90 28.05
C SER A 604 36.25 -4.41 27.93
N LEU A 605 37.33 -4.91 28.55
CA LEU A 605 37.57 -6.36 28.65
C LEU A 605 36.63 -7.06 29.65
N ASP A 606 35.93 -6.31 30.49
CA ASP A 606 35.13 -6.85 31.61
C ASP A 606 33.69 -6.35 31.64
N GLN A 607 33.32 -5.33 30.85
CA GLN A 607 32.01 -4.68 30.93
C GLN A 607 31.44 -4.32 29.55
N LEU A 608 30.11 -4.44 29.43
CA LEU A 608 29.28 -3.83 28.40
C LEU A 608 28.92 -2.41 28.81
N TYR A 609 29.07 -1.44 27.92
CA TYR A 609 28.58 -0.07 28.09
C TYR A 609 27.46 0.24 27.10
N LEU A 610 26.42 0.91 27.57
CA LEU A 610 25.31 1.40 26.76
C LEU A 610 25.03 2.86 27.12
N ARG A 611 24.84 3.69 26.10
CA ARG A 611 24.42 5.08 26.20
C ARG A 611 23.18 5.32 25.36
N LEU A 612 22.20 5.97 25.96
CA LEU A 612 20.93 6.35 25.34
C LEU A 612 20.75 7.86 25.48
N ASP A 613 20.42 8.53 24.39
CA ASP A 613 20.18 9.98 24.36
C ASP A 613 18.67 10.21 24.17
N PRO A 614 17.90 10.55 25.23
CA PRO A 614 16.46 10.79 25.13
C PRO A 614 16.13 12.02 24.29
N ASP A 615 15.01 11.99 23.56
CA ASP A 615 14.52 13.17 22.83
C ASP A 615 13.89 14.23 23.74
N GLU A 616 13.96 15.51 23.33
CA GLU A 616 13.50 16.65 24.15
C GLU A 616 12.00 16.57 24.50
N GLN A 617 11.18 15.98 23.63
CA GLN A 617 9.73 15.82 23.88
C GLN A 617 9.43 14.71 24.90
N SER A 618 10.23 13.64 24.91
CA SER A 618 10.12 12.55 25.90
C SER A 618 10.52 13.00 27.31
N GLN A 619 11.28 14.10 27.43
CA GLN A 619 11.70 14.64 28.72
C GLN A 619 10.59 15.37 29.50
N ALA A 620 9.45 15.68 28.87
CA ALA A 620 8.37 16.48 29.44
C ALA A 620 7.27 15.68 30.17
N GLN A 621 7.37 14.35 30.23
CA GLN A 621 6.36 13.48 30.86
C GLN A 621 6.76 13.08 32.30
N GLU A 622 5.82 13.18 33.25
CA GLU A 622 6.06 12.91 34.69
C GLU A 622 6.34 11.42 35.03
N ALA A 623 5.94 10.49 34.16
CA ALA A 623 6.25 9.06 34.27
C ALA A 623 6.85 8.58 32.94
N GLY A 624 8.17 8.67 32.81
CA GLY A 624 8.85 8.29 31.56
C GLY A 624 8.76 6.79 31.23
N PRO A 625 9.03 6.42 29.97
CA PRO A 625 8.99 5.03 29.53
C PRO A 625 10.02 4.16 30.24
N THR A 626 9.73 2.87 30.37
CA THR A 626 10.66 1.86 30.87
C THR A 626 11.48 1.30 29.70
N ILE A 627 12.79 1.26 29.83
CA ILE A 627 13.67 0.59 28.87
C ILE A 627 13.86 -0.86 29.30
N GLU A 628 13.70 -1.79 28.35
CA GLU A 628 14.10 -3.19 28.51
C GLU A 628 15.18 -3.55 27.47
N LEU A 629 16.41 -3.76 27.93
CA LEU A 629 17.52 -4.27 27.14
C LEU A 629 17.52 -5.80 27.19
N GLN A 630 17.43 -6.43 26.02
CA GLN A 630 17.52 -7.88 25.83
C GLN A 630 18.88 -8.24 25.23
N LEU A 631 19.61 -9.12 25.91
CA LEU A 631 20.88 -9.69 25.43
C LEU A 631 20.72 -11.20 25.28
N GLN A 632 20.78 -11.66 24.04
CA GLN A 632 20.61 -13.07 23.69
C GLN A 632 21.94 -13.66 23.23
N THR A 633 22.31 -14.76 23.86
CA THR A 633 23.38 -15.67 23.42
C THR A 633 22.73 -16.96 22.89
N PRO A 634 23.50 -17.86 22.24
CA PRO A 634 22.96 -19.16 21.82
C PRO A 634 22.34 -19.98 22.96
N GLU A 635 22.79 -19.78 24.20
CA GLU A 635 22.38 -20.59 25.34
C GLU A 635 21.40 -19.87 26.29
N ARG A 636 21.37 -18.53 26.29
CA ARG A 636 20.75 -17.74 27.37
C ARG A 636 20.20 -16.40 26.89
N LEU A 637 19.14 -15.94 27.56
CA LEU A 637 18.52 -14.64 27.34
C LEU A 637 18.52 -13.85 28.65
N TYR A 638 19.15 -12.68 28.63
CA TYR A 638 19.20 -11.73 29.73
C TYR A 638 18.29 -10.53 29.45
N HIS A 639 17.61 -10.06 30.48
CA HIS A 639 16.76 -8.88 30.45
C HIS A 639 17.26 -7.89 31.50
N LEU A 640 17.49 -6.65 31.07
CA LEU A 640 17.87 -5.54 31.92
C LEU A 640 16.80 -4.46 31.81
N SER A 641 16.22 -4.03 32.93
CA SER A 641 15.11 -3.06 32.92
C SER A 641 15.37 -1.87 33.85
N PHE A 642 15.08 -0.66 33.37
CA PHE A 642 15.17 0.60 34.14
C PHE A 642 14.21 1.67 33.58
N SER A 643 13.91 2.68 34.38
CA SER A 643 13.14 3.85 33.92
C SER A 643 14.04 4.81 33.14
N LEU A 644 13.62 5.26 31.95
CA LEU A 644 14.40 6.21 31.15
C LEU A 644 14.56 7.56 31.87
N MET A 645 13.53 7.98 32.61
CA MET A 645 13.43 9.29 33.26
C MET A 645 13.58 9.18 34.78
N ALA A 646 14.78 8.83 35.26
CA ALA A 646 15.14 8.89 36.68
C ALA A 646 16.11 10.07 36.93
N THR A 647 16.22 10.56 38.18
CA THR A 647 17.15 11.63 38.56
C THR A 647 18.26 11.10 39.47
N GLY A 648 19.53 11.37 39.13
CA GLY A 648 20.70 11.00 39.94
C GLY A 648 21.23 9.58 39.66
N GLN A 649 21.87 8.96 40.67
CA GLN A 649 22.31 7.55 40.58
C GLN A 649 21.09 6.64 40.57
N GLY A 650 20.86 5.98 39.43
CA GLY A 650 19.74 5.07 39.25
C GLY A 650 20.07 3.65 39.68
N GLN A 651 19.14 2.74 39.38
CA GLN A 651 19.42 1.30 39.39
C GLN A 651 18.74 0.64 38.20
N PHE A 652 19.36 -0.40 37.64
CA PHE A 652 18.70 -1.32 36.73
C PHE A 652 18.58 -2.70 37.36
N LEU A 653 17.54 -3.44 36.97
CA LEU A 653 17.35 -4.83 37.38
C LEU A 653 17.83 -5.76 36.27
N LEU A 654 18.80 -6.62 36.57
CA LEU A 654 19.23 -7.70 35.68
C LEU A 654 18.52 -9.01 36.04
N SER A 655 18.00 -9.69 35.03
CA SER A 655 17.38 -11.00 35.14
C SER A 655 17.74 -11.90 33.96
N GLN A 656 17.60 -13.20 34.15
CA GLN A 656 17.83 -14.22 33.14
C GLN A 656 16.56 -15.04 32.94
N LYS A 657 16.27 -15.44 31.70
CA LYS A 657 15.19 -16.38 31.40
C LYS A 657 15.60 -17.80 31.84
N SER A 658 14.81 -18.40 32.72
CA SER A 658 14.98 -19.78 33.17
C SER A 658 14.45 -20.78 32.12
N ALA A 659 14.85 -22.04 32.24
CA ALA A 659 14.44 -23.13 31.35
C ALA A 659 12.90 -23.36 31.32
N ASN A 660 12.19 -22.95 32.36
CA ASN A 660 10.72 -23.00 32.44
C ASN A 660 10.02 -21.74 31.88
N GLY A 661 10.80 -20.78 31.34
CA GLY A 661 10.30 -19.53 30.77
C GLY A 661 10.10 -18.38 31.76
N SER A 662 10.31 -18.57 33.07
CA SER A 662 10.21 -17.47 34.05
C SER A 662 11.47 -16.59 34.08
N ARG A 663 11.33 -15.32 34.51
CA ARG A 663 12.45 -14.40 34.73
C ARG A 663 13.03 -14.61 36.13
N GLU A 664 14.25 -15.12 36.21
CA GLU A 664 15.01 -15.26 37.45
C GLU A 664 15.86 -14.01 37.68
N LYS A 665 15.73 -13.37 38.84
CA LYS A 665 16.45 -12.13 39.15
C LYS A 665 17.91 -12.46 39.48
N ILE A 666 18.84 -11.80 38.80
CA ILE A 666 20.26 -11.86 39.13
C ILE A 666 20.56 -10.83 40.23
N GLY A 667 20.11 -9.58 40.05
CA GLY A 667 20.25 -8.55 41.07
C GLY A 667 20.02 -7.13 40.56
N PRO A 668 19.83 -6.15 41.46
CA PRO A 668 19.89 -4.74 41.12
C PRO A 668 21.35 -4.28 40.97
N TYR A 669 21.59 -3.38 40.04
CA TYR A 669 22.90 -2.80 39.77
C TYR A 669 22.80 -1.27 39.80
N HIS A 670 23.80 -0.63 40.40
CA HIS A 670 23.89 0.83 40.54
C HIS A 670 24.84 1.47 39.51
N SER A 671 25.36 0.69 38.56
CA SER A 671 26.21 1.16 37.47
C SER A 671 25.36 1.79 36.35
N ILE A 672 24.57 2.81 36.71
CA ILE A 672 23.74 3.60 35.79
C ILE A 672 23.68 5.06 36.24
N GLY A 673 23.93 5.97 35.30
CA GLY A 673 23.90 7.42 35.49
C GLY A 673 22.77 8.05 34.67
N HIS A 674 22.00 8.94 35.29
CA HIS A 674 20.96 9.71 34.63
C HIS A 674 21.27 11.22 34.68
N GLY A 675 21.40 11.84 33.52
CA GLY A 675 21.60 13.29 33.40
C GLY A 675 21.04 13.81 32.07
N LYS A 676 21.89 14.37 31.21
CA LYS A 676 21.51 14.73 29.83
C LYS A 676 21.36 13.49 28.93
N ILE A 677 22.05 12.43 29.30
CA ILE A 677 22.03 11.12 28.67
C ILE A 677 21.82 10.08 29.76
N VAL A 678 21.49 8.85 29.36
CA VAL A 678 21.46 7.69 30.24
C VAL A 678 22.59 6.76 29.85
N GLU A 679 23.44 6.44 30.82
CA GLU A 679 24.61 5.57 30.61
C GLU A 679 24.58 4.44 31.61
N LEU A 680 24.94 3.23 31.20
CA LEU A 680 25.05 2.09 32.10
C LEU A 680 26.23 1.19 31.76
N ALA A 681 26.69 0.45 32.76
CA ALA A 681 27.70 -0.58 32.64
C ALA A 681 27.22 -1.92 33.20
N VAL A 682 27.41 -3.00 32.45
CA VAL A 682 27.02 -4.36 32.85
C VAL A 682 28.25 -5.28 32.83
N PRO A 683 28.63 -5.89 33.97
CA PRO A 683 29.78 -6.79 34.00
C PRO A 683 29.55 -8.08 33.19
N PHE A 684 30.51 -8.46 32.36
CA PHE A 684 30.47 -9.69 31.56
C PHE A 684 30.39 -10.95 32.42
N LYS A 685 30.98 -10.94 33.62
CA LYS A 685 30.90 -12.07 34.57
C LYS A 685 29.46 -12.43 34.95
N ASP A 686 28.58 -11.43 35.04
CA ASP A 686 27.19 -11.61 35.48
C ASP A 686 26.28 -11.99 34.31
N LEU A 687 26.68 -11.60 33.09
CA LEU A 687 26.12 -12.08 31.83
C LEU A 687 26.73 -13.41 31.37
N GLN A 688 27.75 -13.92 32.07
CA GLN A 688 28.52 -15.13 31.76
C GLN A 688 28.98 -15.18 30.28
N LEU A 689 29.44 -14.04 29.77
CA LEU A 689 29.94 -13.88 28.40
C LEU A 689 31.41 -14.24 28.30
N SER A 690 31.78 -14.95 27.22
CA SER A 690 33.17 -15.32 26.91
C SER A 690 33.71 -14.57 25.69
N PRO A 691 35.00 -14.22 25.61
CA PRO A 691 35.59 -13.59 24.43
C PRO A 691 35.31 -14.39 23.14
N GLY A 692 34.91 -13.69 22.07
CA GLY A 692 34.55 -14.28 20.79
C GLY A 692 33.15 -14.89 20.72
N GLN A 693 32.37 -14.85 21.79
CA GLN A 693 30.97 -15.29 21.78
C GLN A 693 30.10 -14.28 21.04
N GLU A 694 29.17 -14.78 20.23
CA GLU A 694 28.16 -13.95 19.55
C GLU A 694 27.02 -13.58 20.51
N VAL A 695 26.64 -12.31 20.50
CA VAL A 695 25.55 -11.75 21.30
C VAL A 695 24.65 -10.91 20.41
N HIS A 696 23.35 -11.10 20.57
CA HIS A 696 22.32 -10.28 19.93
C HIS A 696 21.68 -9.34 20.95
N MET A 697 21.64 -8.05 20.64
CA MET A 697 21.13 -7.00 21.50
C MET A 697 19.89 -6.34 20.92
N THR A 698 18.84 -6.21 21.71
CA THR A 698 17.62 -5.45 21.39
C THR A 698 17.29 -4.52 22.56
N ILE A 699 16.93 -3.27 22.25
CA ILE A 699 16.44 -2.29 23.22
C ILE A 699 14.95 -2.10 22.95
N LEU A 700 14.10 -2.34 23.95
CA LEU A 700 12.66 -2.12 23.90
C LEU A 700 12.30 -0.90 24.74
N VAL A 701 11.42 -0.06 24.22
CA VAL A 701 10.82 1.05 24.96
C VAL A 701 9.39 0.65 25.31
N MET A 702 9.11 0.59 26.61
CA MET A 702 7.85 0.12 27.17
C MET A 702 7.09 1.27 27.84
N GLU A 703 5.83 1.48 27.50
CA GLU A 703 4.92 2.37 28.22
C GLU A 703 3.71 1.58 28.69
N HIS A 704 3.33 1.74 29.96
CA HIS A 704 2.19 1.02 30.56
C HIS A 704 2.25 -0.51 30.39
N GLY A 705 3.46 -1.07 30.26
CA GLY A 705 3.69 -2.50 30.03
C GLY A 705 3.57 -2.97 28.57
N LEU A 706 3.39 -2.04 27.62
CA LEU A 706 3.30 -2.32 26.18
C LEU A 706 4.55 -1.81 25.45
N GLU A 707 5.03 -2.56 24.45
CA GLU A 707 6.13 -2.14 23.58
C GLU A 707 5.67 -1.03 22.65
N VAL A 708 6.24 0.17 22.81
CA VAL A 708 5.95 1.34 21.97
C VAL A 708 6.91 1.39 20.78
N THR A 709 8.20 1.11 21.01
CA THR A 709 9.21 1.06 19.95
C THR A 709 10.39 0.17 20.33
N ARG A 710 11.21 -0.20 19.35
CA ARG A 710 12.39 -1.06 19.55
C ARG A 710 13.58 -0.63 18.70
N TYR A 711 14.78 -0.91 19.18
CA TYR A 711 16.03 -0.61 18.50
C TYR A 711 17.00 -1.82 18.53
N PRO A 712 17.63 -2.18 17.41
CA PRO A 712 17.32 -1.72 16.05
C PRO A 712 15.91 -2.17 15.60
N HIS A 713 15.30 -1.44 14.66
CA HIS A 713 13.89 -1.62 14.26
C HIS A 713 13.58 -2.99 13.63
N HIS A 714 14.55 -3.62 12.95
CA HIS A 714 14.31 -4.81 12.13
C HIS A 714 14.97 -6.09 12.66
N LYS A 715 16.25 -6.01 13.07
CA LYS A 715 17.04 -7.14 13.58
C LYS A 715 17.82 -6.70 14.82
N ALA A 716 18.06 -7.64 15.73
CA ALA A 716 18.92 -7.40 16.88
C ALA A 716 20.34 -7.04 16.44
N ALA A 717 20.99 -6.14 17.17
CA ALA A 717 22.37 -5.80 16.93
C ALA A 717 23.27 -6.98 17.30
N THR A 718 24.03 -7.50 16.33
CA THR A 718 24.85 -8.69 16.50
C THR A 718 26.31 -8.30 16.61
N PHE A 719 27.01 -8.81 17.62
CA PHE A 719 28.42 -8.52 17.86
C PHE A 719 29.13 -9.68 18.55
N LEU A 720 30.45 -9.69 18.45
CA LEU A 720 31.33 -10.61 19.16
C LEU A 720 31.87 -9.94 20.43
N VAL A 721 31.85 -10.65 21.55
CA VAL A 721 32.45 -10.20 22.81
C VAL A 721 33.96 -9.95 22.60
N PRO A 722 34.50 -8.76 22.93
CA PRO A 722 35.90 -8.45 22.65
C PRO A 722 36.85 -9.33 23.47
N GLY A 723 37.95 -9.73 22.85
CA GLY A 723 39.09 -10.35 23.54
C GLY A 723 40.24 -9.36 23.74
N PRO A 724 41.33 -9.77 24.42
CA PRO A 724 42.53 -8.94 24.61
C PRO A 724 43.15 -8.43 23.30
N GLU A 725 42.95 -9.16 22.19
CA GLU A 725 43.46 -8.82 20.86
C GLU A 725 42.50 -7.92 20.05
N PHE A 726 41.39 -7.44 20.64
CA PHE A 726 40.34 -6.69 19.92
C PHE A 726 40.90 -5.51 19.13
N GLU A 727 41.69 -4.66 19.79
CA GLU A 727 42.30 -3.51 19.11
C GLU A 727 43.34 -3.96 18.08
N ALA A 728 44.21 -4.91 18.43
CA ALA A 728 45.24 -5.42 17.52
C ALA A 728 44.68 -6.04 16.23
N ASN A 729 43.50 -6.66 16.29
CA ASN A 729 42.81 -7.24 15.14
C ASN A 729 42.21 -6.19 14.20
N LEU A 730 41.85 -5.00 14.70
CA LEU A 730 41.32 -3.90 13.88
C LEU A 730 42.40 -3.20 13.04
N TRP A 731 43.68 -3.31 13.42
CA TRP A 731 44.83 -2.71 12.71
C TRP A 731 45.53 -3.64 11.72
N ARG A 732 45.09 -4.90 11.60
CA ARG A 732 45.56 -5.83 10.57
C ARG A 732 44.66 -5.73 9.33
N VAL A 733 45.07 -4.89 8.38
CA VAL A 733 44.49 -4.82 7.02
C VAL A 733 45.11 -5.89 6.13
#